data_AF-G1PDN0-F1
#
_entry.id   AF-G1PDN0-F1
#
_cell.length_a   1.000
_cell.length_b   1.000
_cell.length_c   1.000
_cell.angle_alpha   90.00
_cell.angle_beta   90.00
_cell.angle_gamma   90.00
#
_symmetry.space_group_name_H-M   'P 1'
#
loop_
_entity.id
_entity.type
_entity.pdbx_description
1 polymer ?
#
loop_
_entity_poly.entity_id
_entity_poly.type
_entity_poly.pdbx_seq_one_letter_code
_entity_poly.pdbx_strand_id
1 'polypeptide(L)'
;MPSLPQERVIQGPSALDLSTELPFQSTLKRRVRKKKKKGTITANVAGTKFEIVRLVIDEMGFMKTSDEDETSNLIWCDAAVQQEKIAELQNYQRINHFPGMGEICRKDFLARNMTKMIKSRPLDYTFIPRTWIFPAEYTQFQNYMKELKKKRKQKTFIVKPANGAMGHGISLIRNGDKLPSQDHLIVQEYIDKPFLMEGYKFDLRIYILVTSCDPLKIFLYHDGLVRMGTEKYIPPNESNLTQLYMHLTNYSVNKHNERFERDETENKGSKRSIKWFTEFLQANQHDVAKFWSDISELVVKTLIVAEPHVLHAYRMCRPGQPPGSESVCFEVLGFDILLDRKLKPWLLEINRAPSFGTDQKIDYDVKRGVLLNALKLLNIRTSDKRKNLAKQKAEAQRRLYGQNSIKRLLPGSSDWEQQRHQLERRKEELKERLVQVRKQVSKEQHENRHMGNYRRIYPPDDKTLLEKYENLLAAAFQTFLSGRAASFQRELNNPLKRMKEEEILDLLEQCEIDDEKLMGKTSMPRGPKPLFSMPESTEVMRRQKYYSSDSSYDSSDSSSESDENEEYQSKRREKQVTYDLKQPNHCKIFQTSSKIYESPFYMVGNSINYSSSPSLIGSIRRSFSCPRSISSQSPCSADIRPLSAQQMMSASRTTSSCRSHSLNRASSYVRHLPHSNDANSNFQFKSESLRQPRTKEQEEDLTSQTLLVLQDMKIRFPGKSDAETQLLVEDILENWKFHKTKVASYWLIKLDSVKQRKVLDIVKTNIRTILPRIWKVTDVDELHLYRIFNRVFNRLLWSHGQGLWNCFCDSGSSWESIFSKSPEVVTSLQLQCCQRLVELCKQCLLLVYKYSTETRGSFSGIGTDWGNSRYLY
;
A
#
# COMPACT_ATOMS: atom_id res chain seq x y z
N MET A 1 23.83 55.08 -30.83
CA MET A 1 24.02 56.49 -30.40
C MET A 1 22.65 57.15 -30.19
N PRO A 2 22.56 58.29 -29.48
CA PRO A 2 21.30 58.76 -28.89
C PRO A 2 20.73 60.05 -29.52
N SER A 3 19.44 60.32 -29.28
CA SER A 3 18.89 61.68 -29.09
C SER A 3 17.48 61.66 -28.47
N LEU A 4 17.42 62.11 -27.22
CA LEU A 4 16.29 62.80 -26.58
C LEU A 4 16.73 64.29 -26.47
N PRO A 5 15.99 65.19 -25.79
CA PRO A 5 14.56 65.56 -25.91
C PRO A 5 14.39 67.10 -26.02
N GLN A 6 13.16 67.62 -26.12
CA GLN A 6 12.71 68.94 -25.62
C GLN A 6 11.18 69.09 -25.83
N GLU A 7 10.39 69.86 -25.07
CA GLU A 7 10.65 70.69 -23.87
C GLU A 7 9.43 70.70 -22.89
N ARG A 8 9.38 71.60 -21.90
CA ARG A 8 8.35 71.71 -20.83
C ARG A 8 7.47 72.97 -20.95
N VAL A 9 6.60 73.18 -19.95
CA VAL A 9 5.89 74.42 -19.50
C VAL A 9 4.36 74.37 -19.71
N ILE A 10 3.46 74.82 -18.81
CA ILE A 10 3.24 74.66 -17.34
C ILE A 10 1.93 75.43 -17.01
N GLN A 11 0.98 74.84 -16.24
CA GLN A 11 -0.27 75.47 -15.69
C GLN A 11 -1.26 76.03 -16.76
N GLY A 12 -2.60 76.16 -16.58
CA GLY A 12 -3.56 75.98 -15.48
C GLY A 12 -4.41 77.26 -15.27
N PRO A 13 -5.69 77.26 -14.80
CA PRO A 13 -6.60 76.15 -14.44
C PRO A 13 -8.07 76.25 -14.96
N SER A 14 -8.86 75.19 -14.70
CA SER A 14 -10.33 75.14 -14.44
C SER A 14 -11.36 76.05 -15.15
N ALA A 15 -12.31 75.40 -15.84
CA ALA A 15 -13.75 75.74 -15.82
C ALA A 15 -14.60 74.46 -15.99
N LEU A 16 -15.86 74.47 -15.53
CA LEU A 16 -16.83 73.37 -15.64
C LEU A 16 -17.93 73.74 -16.63
N ASP A 17 -18.43 72.77 -17.40
CA ASP A 17 -19.87 72.67 -17.68
C ASP A 17 -20.28 71.20 -17.96
N LEU A 18 -21.57 70.89 -17.87
CA LEU A 18 -22.10 69.52 -17.80
C LEU A 18 -23.37 69.33 -18.65
N SER A 19 -23.27 68.60 -19.76
CA SER A 19 -24.42 68.28 -20.63
C SER A 19 -24.42 66.82 -21.14
N THR A 20 -24.83 65.94 -20.23
CA THR A 20 -25.87 64.90 -20.40
C THR A 20 -25.96 64.06 -21.69
N GLU A 21 -25.89 62.74 -21.46
CA GLU A 21 -26.49 61.61 -22.21
C GLU A 21 -25.74 60.86 -23.33
N LEU A 22 -26.19 59.62 -23.52
CA LEU A 22 -25.54 58.49 -24.21
C LEU A 22 -26.40 58.01 -25.38
N PRO A 23 -25.87 57.15 -26.26
CA PRO A 23 -26.43 55.79 -26.24
C PRO A 23 -25.42 54.64 -26.38
N PHE A 24 -25.46 53.75 -25.39
CA PHE A 24 -25.51 52.28 -25.51
C PHE A 24 -24.80 51.59 -26.72
N GLN A 25 -23.67 50.91 -26.47
CA GLN A 25 -23.17 49.85 -27.37
C GLN A 25 -23.29 48.45 -26.74
N SER A 26 -24.17 47.62 -27.30
CA SER A 26 -24.43 46.24 -26.88
C SER A 26 -23.93 45.20 -27.90
N THR A 27 -22.60 45.01 -28.02
CA THR A 27 -22.03 43.94 -28.88
C THR A 27 -21.62 42.71 -28.08
N LEU A 28 -22.53 41.74 -27.96
CA LEU A 28 -22.30 40.43 -27.36
C LEU A 28 -21.29 39.60 -28.18
N LYS A 29 -19.99 39.83 -27.99
CA LYS A 29 -18.91 38.98 -28.52
C LYS A 29 -18.96 37.58 -27.89
N ARG A 30 -19.78 36.72 -28.50
CA ARG A 30 -20.02 35.30 -28.20
C ARG A 30 -18.70 34.57 -27.96
N ARG A 31 -18.29 34.45 -26.68
CA ARG A 31 -17.03 33.79 -26.28
C ARG A 31 -16.98 32.36 -26.81
N VAL A 32 -16.23 32.16 -27.90
CA VAL A 32 -15.96 30.83 -28.46
C VAL A 32 -15.34 29.98 -27.36
N ARG A 33 -16.06 28.92 -26.95
CA ARG A 33 -15.55 27.95 -25.97
C ARG A 33 -14.31 27.28 -26.55
N LYS A 34 -13.10 27.76 -26.21
CA LYS A 34 -11.84 27.04 -26.48
C LYS A 34 -12.05 25.58 -26.09
N LYS A 35 -11.90 24.65 -27.05
CA LYS A 35 -12.03 23.20 -26.78
C LYS A 35 -11.15 22.88 -25.58
N LYS A 36 -11.76 22.49 -24.45
CA LYS A 36 -11.02 22.09 -23.25
C LYS A 36 -10.05 21.00 -23.68
N LYS A 37 -8.73 21.19 -23.45
CA LYS A 37 -7.75 20.11 -23.67
C LYS A 37 -8.32 18.84 -23.01
N LYS A 38 -8.38 17.73 -23.75
CA LYS A 38 -8.66 16.41 -23.14
C LYS A 38 -7.61 16.27 -22.03
N GLY A 39 -8.04 15.97 -20.81
CA GLY A 39 -7.08 15.67 -19.75
C GLY A 39 -6.36 14.39 -20.12
N THR A 40 -5.04 14.36 -20.03
CA THR A 40 -4.26 13.13 -20.18
C THR A 40 -4.20 12.41 -18.84
N ILE A 41 -4.09 11.08 -18.85
CA ILE A 41 -3.74 10.30 -17.65
C ILE A 41 -2.23 10.16 -17.64
N THR A 42 -1.57 10.41 -16.51
CA THR A 42 -0.10 10.40 -16.42
C THR A 42 0.43 9.29 -15.52
N ALA A 43 1.60 8.75 -15.83
CA ALA A 43 2.26 7.71 -15.03
C ALA A 43 3.73 8.04 -14.74
N ASN A 44 4.13 7.93 -13.48
CA ASN A 44 5.52 7.88 -13.08
C ASN A 44 5.96 6.41 -13.01
N VAL A 45 6.98 6.07 -13.81
CA VAL A 45 7.54 4.72 -13.97
C VAL A 45 9.04 4.66 -13.63
N ALA A 46 9.56 5.68 -12.92
CA ALA A 46 10.95 5.71 -12.45
C ALA A 46 11.27 4.54 -11.52
N GLY A 47 10.28 4.10 -10.73
CA GLY A 47 10.41 3.01 -9.78
C GLY A 47 10.40 1.60 -10.38
N THR A 48 10.20 1.43 -11.70
CA THR A 48 10.31 0.11 -12.35
C THR A 48 11.58 -0.03 -13.19
N LYS A 49 12.18 -1.22 -13.16
CA LYS A 49 13.21 -1.65 -14.12
C LYS A 49 12.63 -2.47 -15.27
N PHE A 50 11.45 -3.08 -15.09
CA PHE A 50 10.88 -4.04 -16.04
C PHE A 50 10.26 -3.35 -17.26
N GLU A 51 10.67 -3.77 -18.46
CA GLU A 51 10.19 -3.19 -19.72
C GLU A 51 8.70 -3.44 -19.96
N ILE A 52 8.20 -4.65 -19.65
CA ILE A 52 6.78 -4.99 -19.83
C ILE A 52 5.82 -4.12 -19.02
N VAL A 53 6.27 -3.59 -17.87
CA VAL A 53 5.49 -2.64 -17.07
C VAL A 53 5.35 -1.31 -17.82
N ARG A 54 6.42 -0.82 -18.43
CA ARG A 54 6.42 0.42 -19.23
C ARG A 54 5.57 0.24 -20.50
N LEU A 55 5.73 -0.88 -21.20
CA LEU A 55 4.98 -1.22 -22.40
C LEU A 55 3.47 -1.26 -22.14
N VAL A 56 3.03 -1.90 -21.05
CA VAL A 56 1.60 -2.00 -20.69
C VAL A 56 1.00 -0.67 -20.24
N ILE A 57 1.79 0.19 -19.58
CA ILE A 57 1.36 1.54 -19.18
C ILE A 57 1.19 2.44 -20.42
N ASP A 58 2.10 2.34 -21.39
CA ASP A 58 2.00 3.04 -22.69
C ASP A 58 0.84 2.51 -23.55
N GLU A 59 0.66 1.19 -23.65
CA GLU A 59 -0.48 0.54 -24.34
C GLU A 59 -1.84 0.99 -23.77
N MET A 60 -1.90 1.23 -22.46
CA MET A 60 -3.09 1.78 -21.78
C MET A 60 -3.29 3.30 -22.00
N GLY A 61 -2.42 3.96 -22.77
CA GLY A 61 -2.50 5.39 -23.10
C GLY A 61 -2.11 6.34 -21.97
N PHE A 62 -1.30 5.88 -21.01
CA PHE A 62 -0.77 6.74 -19.94
C PHE A 62 0.49 7.45 -20.40
N MET A 63 0.50 8.78 -20.32
CA MET A 63 1.67 9.60 -20.63
C MET A 63 2.73 9.45 -19.53
N LYS A 64 3.93 8.94 -19.86
CA LYS A 64 5.07 8.96 -18.94
C LYS A 64 5.37 10.42 -18.53
N THR A 65 5.59 10.63 -17.23
CA THR A 65 6.05 11.91 -16.66
C THR A 65 7.57 12.01 -16.60
N SER A 66 8.11 13.16 -16.19
CA SER A 66 9.47 13.17 -15.63
C SER A 66 9.53 12.26 -14.40
N ASP A 67 10.71 11.71 -14.13
CA ASP A 67 10.90 10.74 -13.05
C ASP A 67 10.73 11.39 -11.65
N GLU A 68 10.85 12.73 -11.58
CA GLU A 68 10.59 13.59 -10.42
C GLU A 68 9.11 14.02 -10.24
N ASP A 69 8.20 13.76 -11.20
CA ASP A 69 6.80 14.22 -11.09
C ASP A 69 5.99 13.36 -10.10
N GLU A 70 5.80 13.90 -8.91
CA GLU A 70 4.99 13.33 -7.84
C GLU A 70 3.48 13.51 -8.05
N THR A 71 3.04 14.23 -9.09
CA THR A 71 1.63 14.55 -9.36
C THR A 71 0.96 13.60 -10.39
N SER A 72 1.68 12.56 -10.81
CA SER A 72 1.21 11.51 -11.71
C SER A 72 -0.05 10.79 -11.22
N ASN A 73 -0.92 10.32 -12.12
CA ASN A 73 -2.11 9.55 -11.75
C ASN A 73 -1.78 8.14 -11.27
N LEU A 74 -0.77 7.51 -11.88
CA LEU A 74 -0.26 6.19 -11.54
C LEU A 74 1.21 6.31 -11.14
N ILE A 75 1.58 5.72 -10.00
CA ILE A 75 2.97 5.59 -9.55
C ILE A 75 3.28 4.09 -9.49
N TRP A 76 4.34 3.66 -10.19
CA TRP A 76 4.79 2.28 -10.17
C TRP A 76 6.21 2.14 -9.61
N CYS A 77 6.34 1.32 -8.55
CA CYS A 77 7.59 0.92 -7.94
C CYS A 77 7.73 -0.61 -7.94
N ASP A 78 8.90 -1.15 -8.25
CA ASP A 78 9.16 -2.60 -8.12
C ASP A 78 9.49 -3.01 -6.67
N ALA A 79 9.85 -2.04 -5.83
CA ALA A 79 10.28 -2.24 -4.46
C ALA A 79 9.23 -1.72 -3.47
N ALA A 80 9.22 -2.32 -2.28
CA ALA A 80 8.33 -1.95 -1.19
C ALA A 80 8.42 -0.45 -0.86
N VAL A 81 7.29 0.25 -0.99
CA VAL A 81 7.19 1.70 -0.74
C VAL A 81 7.07 1.99 0.76
N GLN A 82 7.70 3.07 1.21
CA GLN A 82 7.66 3.55 2.59
C GLN A 82 6.30 4.18 2.93
N GLN A 83 5.90 4.15 4.21
CA GLN A 83 4.56 4.57 4.64
C GLN A 83 4.34 6.09 4.45
N GLU A 84 5.41 6.85 4.66
CA GLU A 84 5.50 8.30 4.46
C GLU A 84 5.12 8.67 3.02
N LYS A 85 5.67 7.96 2.03
CA LYS A 85 5.38 8.24 0.62
C LYS A 85 3.94 7.89 0.22
N ILE A 86 3.29 6.97 0.93
CA ILE A 86 1.87 6.66 0.77
C ILE A 86 0.98 7.72 1.46
N ALA A 87 1.48 8.38 2.51
CA ALA A 87 0.79 9.48 3.19
C ALA A 87 0.78 10.78 2.36
N GLU A 88 1.84 11.07 1.63
CA GLU A 88 1.98 12.27 0.77
C GLU A 88 1.00 12.30 -0.43
N LEU A 89 0.52 11.14 -0.88
CA LEU A 89 -0.31 11.03 -2.09
C LEU A 89 -1.63 11.81 -2.02
N GLN A 90 -2.12 12.25 -3.18
CA GLN A 90 -3.45 12.82 -3.35
C GLN A 90 -4.49 11.74 -3.72
N ASN A 91 -5.75 11.92 -3.35
CA ASN A 91 -6.77 10.86 -3.44
C ASN A 91 -7.11 10.43 -4.90
N TYR A 92 -6.64 11.18 -5.90
CA TYR A 92 -6.77 10.82 -7.32
C TYR A 92 -5.64 9.90 -7.85
N GLN A 93 -4.59 9.71 -7.05
CA GLN A 93 -3.41 8.93 -7.43
C GLN A 93 -3.57 7.47 -7.04
N ARG A 94 -2.91 6.57 -7.76
CA ARG A 94 -2.88 5.14 -7.48
C ARG A 94 -1.43 4.66 -7.41
N ILE A 95 -1.08 3.90 -6.37
CA ILE A 95 0.24 3.30 -6.17
C ILE A 95 0.13 1.78 -6.01
N ASN A 96 1.10 1.04 -6.56
CA ASN A 96 1.06 -0.41 -6.72
C ASN A 96 1.50 -1.22 -5.47
N HIS A 97 1.48 -0.61 -4.28
CA HIS A 97 1.73 -1.29 -3.00
C HIS A 97 0.81 -0.79 -1.88
N PHE A 98 0.39 -1.69 -0.99
CA PHE A 98 -0.22 -1.36 0.30
C PHE A 98 0.85 -1.20 1.41
N PRO A 99 0.62 -0.33 2.40
CA PRO A 99 1.35 -0.38 3.67
C PRO A 99 0.91 -1.62 4.47
N GLY A 100 1.77 -2.14 5.36
CA GLY A 100 1.46 -3.30 6.20
C GLY A 100 1.54 -4.69 5.53
N MET A 101 1.47 -4.80 4.20
CA MET A 101 1.46 -6.08 3.45
C MET A 101 2.69 -7.00 3.71
N GLY A 102 3.77 -6.44 4.26
CA GLY A 102 4.92 -7.21 4.76
C GLY A 102 4.61 -8.25 5.84
N GLU A 103 3.47 -8.14 6.54
CA GLU A 103 3.02 -9.09 7.57
C GLU A 103 2.57 -10.47 7.02
N ILE A 104 2.38 -10.59 5.69
CA ILE A 104 2.26 -11.89 5.00
C ILE A 104 3.34 -12.13 3.93
N CYS A 105 4.06 -11.10 3.50
CA CYS A 105 5.09 -11.22 2.46
C CYS A 105 6.50 -11.48 3.00
N ARG A 106 6.74 -11.29 4.31
CA ARG A 106 7.94 -11.83 4.99
C ARG A 106 7.65 -13.22 5.55
N LYS A 107 8.62 -14.12 5.44
CA LYS A 107 8.47 -15.55 5.82
C LYS A 107 8.27 -15.76 7.32
N ASP A 108 8.97 -14.97 8.14
CA ASP A 108 8.83 -14.98 9.59
C ASP A 108 7.48 -14.39 10.04
N PHE A 109 7.05 -13.27 9.47
CA PHE A 109 5.76 -12.66 9.84
C PHE A 109 4.57 -13.50 9.34
N LEU A 110 4.64 -14.06 8.14
CA LEU A 110 3.66 -15.01 7.62
C LEU A 110 3.51 -16.22 8.56
N ALA A 111 4.63 -16.86 8.92
CA ALA A 111 4.62 -18.00 9.85
C ALA A 111 4.04 -17.63 11.22
N ARG A 112 4.43 -16.46 11.78
CA ARG A 112 3.94 -15.94 13.06
C ARG A 112 2.44 -15.71 13.05
N ASN A 113 1.93 -15.02 12.04
CA ASN A 113 0.53 -14.61 11.98
C ASN A 113 -0.40 -15.78 11.60
N MET A 114 0.05 -16.65 10.69
CA MET A 114 -0.62 -17.94 10.44
C MET A 114 -0.66 -18.82 11.70
N THR A 115 0.43 -18.89 12.48
CA THR A 115 0.45 -19.67 13.73
C THR A 115 -0.55 -19.15 14.78
N LYS A 116 -0.85 -17.84 14.80
CA LYS A 116 -1.95 -17.30 15.62
C LYS A 116 -3.32 -17.75 15.08
N MET A 117 -3.56 -17.64 13.79
CA MET A 117 -4.85 -18.01 13.17
C MET A 117 -5.11 -19.52 13.20
N ILE A 118 -4.07 -20.36 13.11
CA ILE A 118 -4.19 -21.82 13.25
C ILE A 118 -4.59 -22.20 14.70
N LYS A 119 -4.22 -21.40 15.71
CA LYS A 119 -4.65 -21.62 17.11
C LYS A 119 -6.13 -21.29 17.34
N SER A 120 -6.69 -20.31 16.62
CA SER A 120 -8.11 -19.91 16.76
C SER A 120 -9.05 -20.61 15.76
N ARG A 121 -8.55 -20.98 14.57
CA ARG A 121 -9.32 -21.59 13.47
C ARG A 121 -8.51 -22.74 12.80
N PRO A 122 -8.20 -23.83 13.53
CA PRO A 122 -7.31 -24.89 13.03
C PRO A 122 -7.84 -25.64 11.79
N LEU A 123 -9.17 -25.72 11.60
CA LEU A 123 -9.79 -26.41 10.47
C LEU A 123 -9.71 -25.60 9.16
N ASP A 124 -9.75 -24.26 9.24
CA ASP A 124 -9.73 -23.39 8.06
C ASP A 124 -8.33 -23.20 7.47
N TYR A 125 -7.31 -23.16 8.32
CA TYR A 125 -5.92 -22.80 7.98
C TYR A 125 -4.99 -24.01 7.77
N THR A 126 -5.53 -25.14 7.31
CA THR A 126 -4.75 -26.38 7.10
C THR A 126 -3.78 -26.34 5.91
N PHE A 127 -3.76 -25.27 5.11
CA PHE A 127 -2.95 -25.11 3.89
C PHE A 127 -1.53 -24.55 4.14
N ILE A 128 -1.14 -24.32 5.39
CA ILE A 128 0.19 -23.84 5.78
C ILE A 128 1.04 -25.02 6.30
N PRO A 129 2.23 -25.30 5.71
CA PRO A 129 3.16 -26.25 6.28
C PRO A 129 3.65 -25.76 7.65
N ARG A 130 3.70 -26.65 8.65
CA ARG A 130 4.10 -26.27 10.02
C ARG A 130 5.51 -25.66 10.00
N THR A 131 5.64 -24.48 10.59
CA THR A 131 6.85 -23.63 10.51
C THR A 131 7.24 -23.17 11.91
N TRP A 132 8.54 -23.02 12.15
CA TRP A 132 9.16 -22.50 13.38
C TRP A 132 10.14 -21.38 13.02
N ILE A 133 10.15 -20.30 13.81
CA ILE A 133 10.96 -19.09 13.57
C ILE A 133 12.15 -19.07 14.54
N PHE A 134 13.38 -19.12 14.03
CA PHE A 134 14.59 -19.08 14.87
C PHE A 134 15.10 -17.64 15.07
N PRO A 135 15.75 -17.35 16.21
CA PRO A 135 16.01 -18.25 17.35
C PRO A 135 14.80 -18.51 18.27
N ALA A 136 13.73 -17.70 18.15
CA ALA A 136 12.63 -17.61 19.12
C ALA A 136 11.86 -18.93 19.40
N GLU A 137 11.78 -19.83 18.41
CA GLU A 137 11.01 -21.08 18.50
C GLU A 137 11.91 -22.34 18.48
N TYR A 138 13.21 -22.19 18.75
CA TYR A 138 14.20 -23.26 18.76
C TYR A 138 13.85 -24.41 19.73
N THR A 139 13.44 -24.10 20.96
CA THR A 139 13.13 -25.11 21.98
C THR A 139 11.84 -25.87 21.64
N GLN A 140 10.86 -25.20 21.04
CA GLN A 140 9.61 -25.78 20.54
C GLN A 140 9.88 -26.73 19.36
N PHE A 141 10.80 -26.37 18.45
CA PHE A 141 11.26 -27.27 17.40
C PHE A 141 12.00 -28.48 17.97
N GLN A 142 12.94 -28.29 18.90
CA GLN A 142 13.68 -29.39 19.52
C GLN A 142 12.79 -30.33 20.34
N ASN A 143 11.74 -29.83 20.98
CA ASN A 143 10.74 -30.67 21.64
C ASN A 143 9.91 -31.46 20.62
N TYR A 144 9.55 -30.88 19.47
CA TYR A 144 8.91 -31.62 18.39
C TYR A 144 9.83 -32.70 17.77
N MET A 145 11.14 -32.43 17.65
CA MET A 145 12.14 -33.44 17.26
C MET A 145 12.19 -34.60 18.25
N LYS A 146 12.20 -34.32 19.56
CA LYS A 146 12.16 -35.35 20.61
C LYS A 146 10.88 -36.17 20.57
N GLU A 147 9.72 -35.54 20.32
CA GLU A 147 8.45 -36.26 20.12
C GLU A 147 8.47 -37.18 18.89
N LEU A 148 9.01 -36.71 17.76
CA LEU A 148 9.13 -37.52 16.54
C LEU A 148 10.08 -38.70 16.74
N LYS A 149 11.24 -38.49 17.37
CA LYS A 149 12.18 -39.54 17.79
C LYS A 149 11.47 -40.56 18.71
N LYS A 150 10.74 -40.12 19.75
CA LYS A 150 9.92 -40.99 20.64
C LYS A 150 8.86 -41.79 19.88
N LYS A 151 8.15 -41.16 18.93
CA LYS A 151 7.09 -41.78 18.12
C LYS A 151 7.63 -42.64 16.95
N ARG A 152 8.96 -42.84 16.86
CA ARG A 152 9.67 -43.53 15.76
C ARG A 152 9.28 -43.03 14.36
N LYS A 153 8.99 -41.73 14.23
CA LYS A 153 8.60 -41.10 12.96
C LYS A 153 9.69 -40.14 12.48
N GLN A 154 10.27 -40.42 11.32
CA GLN A 154 11.18 -39.49 10.64
C GLN A 154 10.36 -38.48 9.81
N LYS A 155 10.81 -37.22 9.77
CA LYS A 155 10.30 -36.18 8.86
C LYS A 155 11.49 -35.44 8.24
N THR A 156 11.28 -34.90 7.05
CA THR A 156 12.20 -33.94 6.42
C THR A 156 11.70 -32.52 6.67
N PHE A 157 12.63 -31.59 6.87
CA PHE A 157 12.37 -30.16 7.05
C PHE A 157 13.21 -29.37 6.07
N ILE A 158 12.70 -28.21 5.68
CA ILE A 158 13.38 -27.24 4.83
C ILE A 158 13.71 -25.99 5.63
N VAL A 159 14.99 -25.66 5.64
CA VAL A 159 15.56 -24.47 6.26
C VAL A 159 15.53 -23.35 5.22
N LYS A 160 15.07 -22.16 5.58
CA LYS A 160 15.05 -20.98 4.70
C LYS A 160 15.50 -19.74 5.48
N PRO A 161 16.32 -18.82 4.94
CA PRO A 161 16.62 -17.56 5.62
C PRO A 161 15.35 -16.71 5.72
N ALA A 162 15.12 -16.03 6.85
CA ALA A 162 13.87 -15.29 7.09
C ALA A 162 13.60 -14.20 6.02
N ASN A 163 14.65 -13.50 5.58
CA ASN A 163 14.62 -12.50 4.50
C ASN A 163 15.18 -13.05 3.16
N GLY A 164 15.33 -14.37 3.02
CA GLY A 164 15.97 -14.99 1.86
C GLY A 164 15.07 -15.07 0.62
N ALA A 165 15.64 -14.82 -0.55
CA ALA A 165 14.97 -14.89 -1.86
C ALA A 165 15.75 -15.78 -2.85
N MET A 166 15.15 -16.05 -4.01
CA MET A 166 15.78 -16.75 -5.16
C MET A 166 16.33 -18.17 -4.89
N GLY A 167 16.02 -18.77 -3.73
CA GLY A 167 16.50 -20.11 -3.34
C GLY A 167 17.84 -20.12 -2.58
N HIS A 168 18.50 -18.97 -2.40
CA HIS A 168 19.77 -18.91 -1.69
C HIS A 168 19.61 -19.20 -0.18
N GLY A 169 20.58 -19.91 0.39
CA GLY A 169 20.59 -20.30 1.80
C GLY A 169 19.53 -21.34 2.19
N ILE A 170 18.89 -22.00 1.22
CA ILE A 170 17.93 -23.08 1.48
C ILE A 170 18.65 -24.42 1.57
N SER A 171 18.34 -25.21 2.59
CA SER A 171 18.82 -26.59 2.76
C SER A 171 17.72 -27.51 3.31
N LEU A 172 17.90 -28.83 3.13
CA LEU A 172 17.00 -29.84 3.69
C LEU A 172 17.70 -30.58 4.83
N ILE A 173 16.95 -30.90 5.90
CA ILE A 173 17.44 -31.67 7.04
C ILE A 173 16.44 -32.77 7.42
N ARG A 174 16.95 -33.86 7.99
CA ARG A 174 16.15 -34.93 8.63
C ARG A 174 16.42 -35.08 10.14
N ASN A 175 17.62 -34.70 10.57
CA ASN A 175 18.09 -34.82 11.95
C ASN A 175 18.28 -33.41 12.53
N GLY A 176 17.58 -33.08 13.63
CA GLY A 176 17.53 -31.74 14.22
C GLY A 176 18.78 -31.30 14.98
N ASP A 177 19.83 -32.12 14.98
CA ASP A 177 21.00 -32.03 15.85
C ASP A 177 22.17 -31.25 15.21
N LYS A 178 21.92 -30.48 14.13
CA LYS A 178 22.93 -29.72 13.35
C LYS A 178 22.55 -28.28 12.98
N LEU A 179 21.51 -27.69 13.59
CA LEU A 179 21.13 -26.29 13.30
C LEU A 179 21.79 -25.29 14.26
N PRO A 180 22.35 -24.16 13.77
CA PRO A 180 22.79 -23.06 14.63
C PRO A 180 21.58 -22.45 15.36
N SER A 181 21.72 -22.26 16.67
CA SER A 181 20.61 -21.86 17.56
C SER A 181 20.35 -20.35 17.62
N GLN A 182 21.24 -19.53 17.05
CA GLN A 182 21.17 -18.06 17.08
C GLN A 182 20.78 -17.43 15.72
N ASP A 183 20.84 -18.21 14.63
CA ASP A 183 20.63 -17.69 13.27
C ASP A 183 19.17 -17.34 13.00
N HIS A 184 18.94 -16.21 12.31
CA HIS A 184 17.59 -15.77 11.98
C HIS A 184 17.05 -16.44 10.70
N LEU A 185 16.69 -17.71 10.86
CA LEU A 185 16.11 -18.58 9.83
C LEU A 185 14.68 -19.01 10.20
N ILE A 186 13.98 -19.61 9.24
CA ILE A 186 12.79 -20.42 9.52
C ILE A 186 13.08 -21.88 9.19
N VAL A 187 12.51 -22.78 10.00
CA VAL A 187 12.46 -24.22 9.73
C VAL A 187 11.02 -24.58 9.41
N GLN A 188 10.77 -25.30 8.33
CA GLN A 188 9.42 -25.64 7.86
C GLN A 188 9.32 -27.13 7.54
N GLU A 189 8.19 -27.77 7.81
CA GLU A 189 7.94 -29.15 7.38
C GLU A 189 7.99 -29.25 5.85
N TYR A 190 8.76 -30.21 5.34
CA TYR A 190 8.86 -30.45 3.90
C TYR A 190 7.73 -31.37 3.42
N ILE A 191 7.08 -30.98 2.32
CA ILE A 191 6.06 -31.79 1.66
C ILE A 191 6.79 -32.91 0.88
N ASP A 192 6.83 -34.11 1.47
CA ASP A 192 7.55 -35.30 0.97
C ASP A 192 6.92 -35.93 -0.28
N LYS A 193 5.62 -35.66 -0.50
CA LYS A 193 4.80 -36.22 -1.58
C LYS A 193 4.07 -35.11 -2.34
N PRO A 194 4.80 -34.26 -3.10
CA PRO A 194 4.20 -33.31 -4.02
C PRO A 194 3.43 -34.04 -5.13
N PHE A 195 2.54 -33.32 -5.82
CA PHE A 195 2.07 -33.76 -7.14
C PHE A 195 3.24 -33.67 -8.15
N LEU A 196 3.33 -34.62 -9.08
CA LEU A 196 4.44 -34.72 -10.03
C LEU A 196 3.92 -34.64 -11.47
N MET A 197 4.63 -33.91 -12.30
CA MET A 197 4.39 -33.76 -13.74
C MET A 197 5.51 -34.47 -14.48
N GLU A 198 5.22 -35.53 -15.24
CA GLU A 198 6.23 -36.35 -15.95
C GLU A 198 7.35 -36.93 -15.05
N GLY A 199 7.12 -36.98 -13.73
CA GLY A 199 8.08 -37.37 -12.69
C GLY A 199 8.89 -36.21 -12.09
N TYR A 200 8.69 -34.98 -12.55
CA TYR A 200 9.30 -33.77 -12.00
C TYR A 200 8.41 -33.12 -10.95
N LYS A 201 9.05 -32.55 -9.92
CA LYS A 201 8.39 -31.64 -8.98
C LYS A 201 8.24 -30.27 -9.63
N PHE A 202 7.10 -29.62 -9.42
CA PHE A 202 6.89 -28.23 -9.83
C PHE A 202 6.26 -27.40 -8.71
N ASP A 203 6.27 -26.08 -8.89
CA ASP A 203 5.44 -25.16 -8.13
C ASP A 203 4.58 -24.28 -9.06
N LEU A 204 3.57 -23.63 -8.48
CA LEU A 204 2.68 -22.70 -9.15
C LEU A 204 2.93 -21.28 -8.65
N ARG A 205 3.25 -20.36 -9.58
CA ARG A 205 3.20 -18.91 -9.37
C ARG A 205 1.86 -18.38 -9.86
N ILE A 206 0.99 -18.02 -8.93
CA ILE A 206 -0.34 -17.43 -9.21
C ILE A 206 -0.30 -15.92 -8.93
N TYR A 207 -0.93 -15.12 -9.79
CA TYR A 207 -0.96 -13.66 -9.66
C TYR A 207 -2.28 -13.18 -9.07
N ILE A 208 -2.21 -12.49 -7.92
CA ILE A 208 -3.37 -11.99 -7.18
C ILE A 208 -3.33 -10.46 -7.18
N LEU A 209 -4.43 -9.81 -7.54
CA LEU A 209 -4.61 -8.37 -7.50
C LEU A 209 -5.52 -7.99 -6.33
N VAL A 210 -4.99 -7.20 -5.40
CA VAL A 210 -5.78 -6.52 -4.35
C VAL A 210 -6.03 -5.09 -4.82
N THR A 211 -7.29 -4.67 -4.94
CA THR A 211 -7.64 -3.30 -5.43
C THR A 211 -8.10 -2.36 -4.32
N SER A 212 -8.34 -2.88 -3.11
CA SER A 212 -8.83 -2.14 -1.95
C SER A 212 -8.75 -3.02 -0.70
N CYS A 213 -8.56 -2.41 0.47
CA CYS A 213 -8.77 -3.02 1.81
C CYS A 213 -10.05 -2.49 2.50
N ASP A 214 -10.54 -1.29 2.14
CA ASP A 214 -11.71 -0.67 2.80
C ASP A 214 -12.78 -0.25 1.76
N PRO A 215 -13.69 -1.16 1.33
CA PRO A 215 -13.75 -2.59 1.68
C PRO A 215 -12.72 -3.44 0.93
N LEU A 216 -12.40 -4.61 1.47
CA LEU A 216 -11.46 -5.56 0.88
C LEU A 216 -11.98 -6.08 -0.47
N LYS A 217 -11.15 -6.02 -1.52
CA LYS A 217 -11.45 -6.58 -2.85
C LYS A 217 -10.25 -7.33 -3.44
N ILE A 218 -10.45 -8.63 -3.68
CA ILE A 218 -9.41 -9.57 -4.13
C ILE A 218 -9.83 -10.22 -5.45
N PHE A 219 -8.93 -10.15 -6.43
CA PHE A 219 -9.07 -10.77 -7.74
C PHE A 219 -7.92 -11.75 -7.98
N LEU A 220 -8.23 -12.97 -8.40
CA LEU A 220 -7.27 -13.99 -8.81
C LEU A 220 -7.13 -13.97 -10.34
N TYR A 221 -5.91 -14.00 -10.86
CA TYR A 221 -5.68 -14.19 -12.29
C TYR A 221 -5.81 -15.68 -12.62
N HIS A 222 -6.62 -16.03 -13.61
CA HIS A 222 -6.94 -17.41 -13.98
C HIS A 222 -5.89 -18.02 -14.93
N ASP A 223 -4.63 -17.65 -14.71
CA ASP A 223 -3.41 -18.18 -15.33
C ASP A 223 -2.19 -17.77 -14.48
N GLY A 224 -0.99 -18.22 -14.85
CA GLY A 224 0.24 -17.97 -14.12
C GLY A 224 1.40 -18.76 -14.70
N LEU A 225 2.42 -19.04 -13.87
CA LEU A 225 3.61 -19.79 -14.31
C LEU A 225 3.78 -21.07 -13.49
N VAL A 226 3.85 -22.21 -14.18
CA VAL A 226 4.32 -23.48 -13.64
C VAL A 226 5.84 -23.48 -13.73
N ARG A 227 6.53 -23.81 -12.63
CA ARG A 227 7.99 -23.87 -12.57
C ARG A 227 8.44 -25.28 -12.20
N MET A 228 9.03 -26.00 -13.14
CA MET A 228 9.52 -27.37 -12.90
C MET A 228 10.94 -27.38 -12.32
N GLY A 229 11.26 -28.43 -11.56
CA GLY A 229 12.65 -28.82 -11.28
C GLY A 229 13.30 -29.46 -12.51
N THR A 230 14.63 -29.46 -12.56
CA THR A 230 15.41 -29.99 -13.71
C THR A 230 15.78 -31.47 -13.58
N GLU A 231 15.52 -32.06 -12.42
CA GLU A 231 15.78 -33.46 -12.11
C GLU A 231 14.50 -34.14 -11.60
N LYS A 232 14.32 -35.42 -11.95
CA LYS A 232 13.14 -36.18 -11.53
C LYS A 232 13.11 -36.32 -10.01
N TYR A 233 11.92 -36.18 -9.43
CA TYR A 233 11.74 -36.10 -7.99
C TYR A 233 11.85 -37.48 -7.34
N ILE A 234 12.78 -37.60 -6.40
CA ILE A 234 12.88 -38.73 -5.47
C ILE A 234 12.51 -38.21 -4.07
N PRO A 235 11.70 -38.91 -3.26
CA PRO A 235 11.42 -38.50 -1.89
C PRO A 235 12.71 -38.31 -1.06
N PRO A 236 12.76 -37.32 -0.15
CA PRO A 236 13.98 -37.00 0.57
C PRO A 236 14.39 -38.14 1.52
N ASN A 237 15.56 -38.71 1.26
CA ASN A 237 16.30 -39.71 2.03
C ASN A 237 17.61 -39.08 2.56
N GLU A 238 18.62 -39.85 2.98
CA GLU A 238 19.87 -39.26 3.51
C GLU A 238 20.96 -38.99 2.46
N SER A 239 20.87 -39.58 1.25
CA SER A 239 21.82 -39.36 0.16
C SER A 239 21.42 -38.24 -0.81
N ASN A 240 20.13 -37.85 -0.88
CA ASN A 240 19.65 -36.81 -1.81
C ASN A 240 19.38 -35.42 -1.18
N LEU A 241 19.56 -35.22 0.14
CA LEU A 241 19.30 -33.90 0.78
C LEU A 241 20.11 -32.73 0.17
N THR A 242 21.26 -33.03 -0.43
CA THR A 242 22.14 -32.08 -1.13
C THR A 242 21.78 -31.87 -2.60
N GLN A 243 20.93 -32.71 -3.19
CA GLN A 243 20.50 -32.64 -4.60
C GLN A 243 19.38 -31.59 -4.75
N LEU A 244 19.76 -30.31 -4.67
CA LEU A 244 18.81 -29.20 -4.62
C LEU A 244 17.97 -29.06 -5.92
N TYR A 245 18.44 -29.51 -7.08
CA TYR A 245 17.73 -29.37 -8.36
C TYR A 245 16.46 -30.23 -8.50
N MET A 246 16.39 -31.39 -7.83
CA MET A 246 15.13 -32.16 -7.71
C MET A 246 14.21 -31.65 -6.59
N HIS A 247 14.76 -30.92 -5.61
CA HIS A 247 14.02 -30.52 -4.41
C HIS A 247 13.51 -29.06 -4.44
N LEU A 248 14.16 -28.17 -5.20
CA LEU A 248 13.83 -26.75 -5.36
C LEU A 248 13.43 -26.46 -6.81
N THR A 249 12.33 -25.73 -6.97
CA THR A 249 11.70 -25.40 -8.26
C THR A 249 12.02 -23.97 -8.73
N ASN A 250 12.74 -23.20 -7.92
CA ASN A 250 13.10 -21.80 -8.21
C ASN A 250 13.88 -21.68 -9.54
N TYR A 251 13.32 -20.93 -10.50
CA TYR A 251 13.97 -20.61 -11.78
C TYR A 251 15.41 -20.09 -11.64
N SER A 252 15.67 -19.26 -10.63
CA SER A 252 17.01 -18.73 -10.30
C SER A 252 18.04 -19.80 -9.95
N VAL A 253 17.63 -20.96 -9.45
CA VAL A 253 18.49 -22.13 -9.21
C VAL A 253 18.56 -22.95 -10.50
N ASN A 254 17.40 -23.40 -11.00
CA ASN A 254 17.30 -24.36 -12.11
C ASN A 254 17.85 -23.84 -13.44
N LYS A 255 17.82 -22.53 -13.74
CA LYS A 255 18.31 -21.96 -15.02
C LYS A 255 19.81 -22.17 -15.29
N HIS A 256 20.57 -22.60 -14.28
CA HIS A 256 22.00 -22.88 -14.36
C HIS A 256 22.31 -24.40 -14.46
N ASN A 257 21.32 -25.28 -14.34
CA ASN A 257 21.49 -26.71 -14.61
C ASN A 257 21.53 -26.92 -16.13
N GLU A 258 22.46 -27.74 -16.61
CA GLU A 258 22.60 -28.10 -18.03
C GLU A 258 21.32 -28.76 -18.59
N ARG A 259 20.52 -29.39 -17.73
CA ARG A 259 19.22 -30.00 -18.05
C ARG A 259 18.05 -29.00 -18.06
N PHE A 260 18.29 -27.69 -18.01
CA PHE A 260 17.22 -26.69 -18.08
C PHE A 260 16.72 -26.50 -19.52
N GLU A 261 15.74 -27.32 -19.91
CA GLU A 261 15.09 -27.24 -21.22
C GLU A 261 14.35 -25.89 -21.38
N ARG A 262 14.94 -25.01 -22.19
CA ARG A 262 14.39 -23.70 -22.60
C ARG A 262 13.45 -23.77 -23.80
N ASP A 263 13.23 -24.97 -24.34
CA ASP A 263 12.36 -25.24 -25.49
C ASP A 263 11.00 -24.52 -25.30
N GLU A 264 10.63 -23.67 -26.26
CA GLU A 264 9.42 -22.86 -26.20
C GLU A 264 8.16 -23.65 -26.64
N THR A 265 8.31 -24.91 -27.07
CA THR A 265 7.16 -25.78 -27.29
C THR A 265 6.46 -26.10 -25.97
N GLU A 266 5.14 -25.81 -25.91
CA GLU A 266 4.34 -25.80 -24.67
C GLU A 266 4.36 -27.13 -23.90
N ASN A 267 4.62 -28.23 -24.59
CA ASN A 267 4.63 -29.59 -24.05
C ASN A 267 6.02 -30.08 -23.57
N LYS A 268 7.08 -29.28 -23.65
CA LYS A 268 8.44 -29.70 -23.24
C LYS A 268 9.06 -28.79 -22.20
N GLY A 269 9.07 -27.47 -22.44
CA GLY A 269 9.85 -26.51 -21.64
C GLY A 269 9.69 -26.65 -20.12
N SER A 270 10.77 -26.35 -19.38
CA SER A 270 10.83 -26.39 -17.91
C SER A 270 9.97 -25.32 -17.20
N LYS A 271 9.25 -24.50 -17.98
CA LYS A 271 8.30 -23.48 -17.55
C LYS A 271 7.09 -23.56 -18.48
N ARG A 272 5.89 -23.76 -17.92
CA ARG A 272 4.62 -23.89 -18.67
C ARG A 272 3.58 -22.91 -18.10
N SER A 273 2.52 -22.60 -18.83
CA SER A 273 1.42 -21.76 -18.32
C SER A 273 0.52 -22.54 -17.34
N ILE A 274 -0.21 -21.85 -16.47
CA ILE A 274 -1.21 -22.53 -15.62
C ILE A 274 -2.43 -22.94 -16.46
N LYS A 275 -2.76 -22.20 -17.52
CA LYS A 275 -3.74 -22.64 -18.54
C LYS A 275 -3.40 -24.04 -19.08
N TRP A 276 -2.18 -24.23 -19.59
CA TRP A 276 -1.69 -25.54 -20.05
C TRP A 276 -1.78 -26.60 -18.94
N PHE A 277 -1.45 -26.25 -17.70
CA PHE A 277 -1.56 -27.19 -16.57
C PHE A 277 -3.00 -27.57 -16.25
N THR A 278 -3.97 -26.66 -16.38
CA THR A 278 -5.39 -27.01 -16.22
C THR A 278 -5.91 -27.90 -17.34
N GLU A 279 -5.38 -27.75 -18.56
CA GLU A 279 -5.67 -28.64 -19.69
C GLU A 279 -5.04 -30.04 -19.46
N PHE A 280 -3.82 -30.11 -18.93
CA PHE A 280 -3.18 -31.34 -18.45
C PHE A 280 -3.98 -32.02 -17.32
N LEU A 281 -4.45 -31.27 -16.32
CA LEU A 281 -5.29 -31.82 -15.24
C LEU A 281 -6.60 -32.41 -15.81
N GLN A 282 -7.26 -31.70 -16.71
CA GLN A 282 -8.49 -32.16 -17.36
C GLN A 282 -8.26 -33.45 -18.17
N ALA A 283 -7.16 -33.53 -18.93
CA ALA A 283 -6.78 -34.73 -19.68
C ALA A 283 -6.52 -35.94 -18.77
N ASN A 284 -5.93 -35.72 -17.58
CA ASN A 284 -5.68 -36.74 -16.55
C ASN A 284 -6.89 -36.97 -15.61
N GLN A 285 -8.09 -36.52 -16.00
CA GLN A 285 -9.35 -36.67 -15.25
C GLN A 285 -9.29 -36.14 -13.81
N HIS A 286 -8.62 -35.00 -13.61
CA HIS A 286 -8.57 -34.28 -12.33
C HIS A 286 -9.51 -33.07 -12.33
N ASP A 287 -10.14 -32.80 -11.18
CA ASP A 287 -11.12 -31.72 -11.03
C ASP A 287 -10.46 -30.33 -11.01
N VAL A 288 -10.48 -29.67 -12.17
CA VAL A 288 -9.99 -28.31 -12.38
C VAL A 288 -10.83 -27.27 -11.63
N ALA A 289 -12.14 -27.50 -11.46
CA ALA A 289 -13.01 -26.55 -10.76
C ALA A 289 -12.71 -26.55 -9.25
N LYS A 290 -12.52 -27.74 -8.66
CA LYS A 290 -12.05 -27.87 -7.28
C LYS A 290 -10.64 -27.31 -7.10
N PHE A 291 -9.71 -27.54 -8.04
CA PHE A 291 -8.38 -26.92 -7.98
C PHE A 291 -8.47 -25.40 -7.84
N TRP A 292 -9.23 -24.71 -8.69
CA TRP A 292 -9.40 -23.26 -8.59
C TRP A 292 -10.18 -22.82 -7.34
N SER A 293 -11.11 -23.64 -6.84
CA SER A 293 -11.83 -23.37 -5.59
C SER A 293 -10.90 -23.43 -4.37
N ASP A 294 -10.12 -24.50 -4.21
CA ASP A 294 -9.17 -24.68 -3.11
C ASP A 294 -8.07 -23.60 -3.12
N ILE A 295 -7.59 -23.21 -4.31
CA ILE A 295 -6.68 -22.07 -4.49
C ILE A 295 -7.35 -20.75 -4.08
N SER A 296 -8.61 -20.52 -4.44
CA SER A 296 -9.34 -19.30 -4.09
C SER A 296 -9.55 -19.19 -2.58
N GLU A 297 -9.98 -20.27 -1.91
CA GLU A 297 -10.09 -20.30 -0.43
C GLU A 297 -8.73 -20.04 0.24
N LEU A 298 -7.63 -20.63 -0.26
CA LEU A 298 -6.27 -20.39 0.26
C LEU A 298 -5.88 -18.91 0.17
N VAL A 299 -6.11 -18.27 -0.98
CA VAL A 299 -5.76 -16.86 -1.21
C VAL A 299 -6.59 -15.93 -0.33
N VAL A 300 -7.92 -16.09 -0.30
CA VAL A 300 -8.79 -15.24 0.51
C VAL A 300 -8.47 -15.38 1.99
N LYS A 301 -8.40 -16.62 2.52
CA LYS A 301 -8.04 -16.85 3.93
C LYS A 301 -6.69 -16.25 4.28
N THR A 302 -5.71 -16.29 3.37
CA THR A 302 -4.39 -15.68 3.61
C THR A 302 -4.46 -14.16 3.69
N LEU A 303 -5.20 -13.51 2.79
CA LEU A 303 -5.37 -12.06 2.82
C LEU A 303 -6.24 -11.59 4.00
N ILE A 304 -7.16 -12.42 4.49
CA ILE A 304 -7.87 -12.19 5.77
C ILE A 304 -6.91 -12.08 6.97
N VAL A 305 -5.78 -12.81 6.97
CA VAL A 305 -4.74 -12.65 8.02
C VAL A 305 -4.00 -11.31 7.89
N ALA A 306 -3.81 -10.82 6.66
CA ALA A 306 -3.16 -9.54 6.40
C ALA A 306 -4.07 -8.34 6.67
N GLU A 307 -5.36 -8.46 6.39
CA GLU A 307 -6.35 -7.38 6.39
C GLU A 307 -6.30 -6.47 7.64
N PRO A 308 -6.36 -6.96 8.90
CA PRO A 308 -6.29 -6.06 10.06
C PRO A 308 -4.97 -5.27 10.16
N HIS A 309 -3.85 -5.83 9.68
CA HIS A 309 -2.56 -5.15 9.62
C HIS A 309 -2.52 -4.10 8.49
N VAL A 310 -3.04 -4.46 7.31
CA VAL A 310 -3.09 -3.59 6.12
C VAL A 310 -4.05 -2.43 6.33
N LEU A 311 -5.28 -2.69 6.80
CA LEU A 311 -6.29 -1.67 7.07
C LEU A 311 -5.83 -0.66 8.12
N HIS A 312 -5.23 -1.14 9.21
CA HIS A 312 -4.66 -0.27 10.23
C HIS A 312 -3.56 0.62 9.65
N ALA A 313 -2.56 0.03 8.97
CA ALA A 313 -1.47 0.80 8.36
C ALA A 313 -1.97 1.79 7.29
N TYR A 314 -2.92 1.39 6.44
CA TYR A 314 -3.52 2.26 5.42
C TYR A 314 -4.25 3.45 6.03
N ARG A 315 -5.09 3.22 7.05
CA ARG A 315 -5.80 4.29 7.77
C ARG A 315 -4.87 5.23 8.55
N MET A 316 -3.73 4.73 9.06
CA MET A 316 -2.69 5.58 9.66
C MET A 316 -1.91 6.40 8.62
N CYS A 317 -1.66 5.85 7.42
CA CYS A 317 -1.06 6.61 6.31
C CYS A 317 -2.04 7.63 5.71
N ARG A 318 -3.35 7.36 5.74
CA ARG A 318 -4.39 8.13 5.05
C ARG A 318 -5.43 8.74 6.01
N PRO A 319 -5.04 9.54 7.02
CA PRO A 319 -5.99 10.18 7.92
C PRO A 319 -6.91 11.14 7.15
N GLY A 320 -8.18 11.21 7.57
CA GLY A 320 -9.18 12.10 6.95
C GLY A 320 -9.74 11.64 5.60
N GLN A 321 -9.47 10.40 5.15
CA GLN A 321 -10.27 9.81 4.06
C GLN A 321 -11.68 9.46 4.59
N PRO A 322 -12.76 9.93 3.94
CA PRO A 322 -14.11 9.52 4.31
C PRO A 322 -14.35 8.02 4.02
N PRO A 323 -15.24 7.34 4.77
CA PRO A 323 -15.71 6.00 4.44
C PRO A 323 -16.23 5.92 2.98
N GLY A 324 -15.96 4.83 2.28
CA GLY A 324 -16.34 4.69 0.86
C GLY A 324 -15.56 5.57 -0.13
N SER A 325 -14.43 6.16 0.31
CA SER A 325 -13.41 6.69 -0.59
C SER A 325 -12.79 5.56 -1.44
N GLU A 326 -12.24 5.91 -2.60
CA GLU A 326 -11.52 4.92 -3.41
C GLU A 326 -10.12 4.68 -2.84
N SER A 327 -9.68 3.42 -2.83
CA SER A 327 -8.33 3.06 -2.41
C SER A 327 -7.27 3.80 -3.25
N VAL A 328 -6.31 4.41 -2.56
CA VAL A 328 -5.10 4.97 -3.18
C VAL A 328 -4.09 3.86 -3.50
N CYS A 329 -4.18 2.73 -2.80
CA CYS A 329 -3.30 1.57 -2.97
C CYS A 329 -4.00 0.45 -3.77
N PHE A 330 -3.23 -0.22 -4.62
CA PHE A 330 -3.51 -1.56 -5.14
C PHE A 330 -2.21 -2.37 -5.03
N GLU A 331 -2.22 -3.69 -5.15
CA GLU A 331 -0.96 -4.48 -5.15
C GLU A 331 -1.13 -5.77 -5.95
N VAL A 332 -0.10 -6.14 -6.72
CA VAL A 332 -0.03 -7.38 -7.51
C VAL A 332 0.93 -8.35 -6.82
N LEU A 333 0.36 -9.32 -6.11
CA LEU A 333 1.07 -10.32 -5.32
C LEU A 333 1.32 -11.58 -6.16
N GLY A 334 2.55 -12.09 -6.13
CA GLY A 334 2.88 -13.43 -6.62
C GLY A 334 2.78 -14.44 -5.48
N PHE A 335 1.77 -15.31 -5.50
CA PHE A 335 1.65 -16.43 -4.57
C PHE A 335 2.46 -17.61 -5.08
N ASP A 336 3.25 -18.24 -4.22
CA ASP A 336 4.05 -19.42 -4.53
C ASP A 336 3.41 -20.63 -3.82
N ILE A 337 2.81 -21.53 -4.60
CA ILE A 337 1.97 -22.65 -4.09
C ILE A 337 2.53 -23.98 -4.60
N LEU A 338 2.53 -24.99 -3.73
CA LEU A 338 2.86 -26.37 -4.07
C LEU A 338 1.61 -27.25 -3.91
N LEU A 339 1.34 -28.12 -4.88
CA LEU A 339 0.31 -29.15 -4.75
C LEU A 339 0.91 -30.41 -4.13
N ASP A 340 0.21 -31.04 -3.19
CA ASP A 340 0.53 -32.41 -2.77
C ASP A 340 -0.11 -33.46 -3.69
N ARG A 341 0.26 -34.73 -3.51
CA ARG A 341 -0.26 -35.86 -4.31
C ARG A 341 -1.79 -36.08 -4.28
N LYS A 342 -2.55 -35.31 -3.49
CA LYS A 342 -4.02 -35.27 -3.50
C LYS A 342 -4.57 -33.99 -4.17
N LEU A 343 -3.71 -33.26 -4.90
CA LEU A 343 -3.96 -31.92 -5.46
C LEU A 343 -4.33 -30.84 -4.43
N LYS A 344 -4.14 -31.09 -3.14
CA LYS A 344 -4.35 -30.07 -2.10
C LYS A 344 -3.26 -28.99 -2.24
N PRO A 345 -3.63 -27.70 -2.32
CA PRO A 345 -2.66 -26.62 -2.39
C PRO A 345 -2.08 -26.27 -1.01
N TRP A 346 -0.78 -25.98 -0.98
CA TRP A 346 -0.03 -25.53 0.17
C TRP A 346 0.72 -24.25 -0.16
N LEU A 347 0.58 -23.22 0.69
CA LEU A 347 1.27 -21.95 0.50
C LEU A 347 2.73 -22.06 0.97
N LEU A 348 3.68 -21.63 0.12
CA LEU A 348 5.11 -21.62 0.43
C LEU A 348 5.63 -20.23 0.83
N GLU A 349 5.28 -19.20 0.06
CA GLU A 349 5.65 -17.80 0.28
C GLU A 349 4.74 -16.86 -0.55
N ILE A 350 4.73 -15.56 -0.21
CA ILE A 350 4.04 -14.51 -0.97
C ILE A 350 5.04 -13.43 -1.35
N ASN A 351 5.24 -13.26 -2.65
CA ASN A 351 6.15 -12.30 -3.24
C ASN A 351 5.40 -11.01 -3.56
N ARG A 352 5.58 -9.96 -2.74
CA ARG A 352 5.01 -8.63 -3.00
C ARG A 352 5.59 -7.88 -4.19
N ALA A 353 6.75 -8.33 -4.65
CA ALA A 353 7.48 -7.81 -5.80
C ALA A 353 7.82 -8.98 -6.73
N PRO A 354 6.82 -9.58 -7.41
CA PRO A 354 7.09 -10.68 -8.33
C PRO A 354 7.91 -10.18 -9.52
N SER A 355 8.85 -10.98 -10.02
CA SER A 355 9.65 -10.58 -11.18
C SER A 355 8.78 -10.49 -12.44
N PHE A 356 8.74 -9.29 -13.05
CA PHE A 356 8.10 -9.05 -14.34
C PHE A 356 9.09 -9.09 -15.52
N GLY A 357 10.27 -9.73 -15.35
CA GLY A 357 11.17 -10.01 -16.49
C GLY A 357 10.54 -10.98 -17.49
N THR A 358 10.76 -10.77 -18.79
CA THR A 358 10.11 -11.50 -19.89
C THR A 358 11.13 -12.24 -20.75
N ASP A 359 11.81 -13.21 -20.13
CA ASP A 359 12.91 -13.99 -20.74
C ASP A 359 12.43 -14.97 -21.84
N GLN A 360 11.14 -15.34 -21.85
CA GLN A 360 10.51 -16.29 -22.77
C GLN A 360 9.10 -15.84 -23.17
N LYS A 361 8.57 -16.35 -24.28
CA LYS A 361 7.22 -16.00 -24.78
C LYS A 361 6.10 -16.17 -23.74
N ILE A 362 6.12 -17.28 -22.99
CA ILE A 362 5.16 -17.57 -21.91
C ILE A 362 5.22 -16.52 -20.79
N ASP A 363 6.41 -16.01 -20.43
CA ASP A 363 6.52 -14.93 -19.45
C ASP A 363 5.86 -13.66 -19.98
N TYR A 364 6.08 -13.30 -21.24
CA TYR A 364 5.50 -12.10 -21.85
C TYR A 364 3.98 -12.14 -21.84
N ASP A 365 3.35 -13.20 -22.35
CA ASP A 365 1.89 -13.25 -22.51
C ASP A 365 1.16 -13.27 -21.15
N VAL A 366 1.65 -14.08 -20.20
CA VAL A 366 1.09 -14.15 -18.84
C VAL A 366 1.25 -12.80 -18.11
N LYS A 367 2.46 -12.23 -18.09
CA LYS A 367 2.74 -11.00 -17.34
C LYS A 367 2.11 -9.77 -17.97
N ARG A 368 2.06 -9.69 -19.30
CA ARG A 368 1.31 -8.64 -20.01
C ARG A 368 -0.16 -8.71 -19.64
N GLY A 369 -0.77 -9.90 -19.70
CA GLY A 369 -2.18 -10.09 -19.35
C GLY A 369 -2.51 -9.73 -17.90
N VAL A 370 -1.66 -10.10 -16.94
CA VAL A 370 -1.75 -9.70 -15.52
C VAL A 370 -1.77 -8.18 -15.39
N LEU A 371 -0.74 -7.50 -15.91
CA LEU A 371 -0.57 -6.06 -15.77
C LEU A 371 -1.68 -5.27 -16.49
N LEU A 372 -2.00 -5.66 -17.72
CA LEU A 372 -2.95 -4.95 -18.58
C LEU A 372 -4.38 -5.03 -18.03
N ASN A 373 -4.81 -6.21 -17.57
CA ASN A 373 -6.14 -6.38 -16.98
C ASN A 373 -6.21 -5.75 -15.58
N ALA A 374 -5.11 -5.70 -14.82
CA ALA A 374 -5.07 -4.97 -13.57
C ALA A 374 -5.30 -3.45 -13.77
N LEU A 375 -4.61 -2.81 -14.72
CA LEU A 375 -4.82 -1.38 -15.01
C LEU A 375 -6.23 -1.08 -15.53
N LYS A 376 -6.85 -1.99 -16.30
CA LYS A 376 -8.26 -1.88 -16.74
C LYS A 376 -9.24 -1.98 -15.57
N LEU A 377 -8.99 -2.85 -14.59
CA LEU A 377 -9.80 -2.97 -13.36
C LEU A 377 -9.71 -1.73 -12.45
N LEU A 378 -8.56 -1.06 -12.39
CA LEU A 378 -8.38 0.15 -11.56
C LEU A 378 -9.21 1.36 -12.02
N ASN A 379 -9.63 1.41 -13.30
CA ASN A 379 -10.46 2.47 -13.87
C ASN A 379 -9.98 3.89 -13.54
N ILE A 380 -8.69 4.15 -13.72
CA ILE A 380 -8.09 5.47 -13.53
C ILE A 380 -8.63 6.40 -14.63
N ARG A 381 -9.28 7.52 -14.26
CA ARG A 381 -9.87 8.44 -15.26
C ARG A 381 -9.29 9.84 -15.15
N THR A 382 -9.22 10.48 -16.32
CA THR A 382 -8.87 11.90 -16.51
C THR A 382 -9.74 12.87 -15.68
N SER A 383 -10.94 12.44 -15.27
CA SER A 383 -11.82 13.22 -14.40
C SER A 383 -11.34 13.32 -12.96
N ASP A 384 -10.52 12.40 -12.49
CA ASP A 384 -10.44 12.11 -11.05
C ASP A 384 -9.54 13.11 -10.31
N LYS A 385 -8.47 13.60 -10.95
CA LYS A 385 -7.68 14.76 -10.49
C LYS A 385 -8.54 16.02 -10.37
N ARG A 386 -9.51 16.22 -11.27
CA ARG A 386 -10.47 17.35 -11.23
C ARG A 386 -11.55 17.16 -10.15
N LYS A 387 -12.12 15.95 -10.01
CA LYS A 387 -13.11 15.62 -8.98
C LYS A 387 -12.51 15.75 -7.58
N ASN A 388 -11.28 15.29 -7.37
CA ASN A 388 -10.60 15.41 -6.08
C ASN A 388 -10.34 16.88 -5.72
N LEU A 389 -9.80 17.69 -6.65
CA LEU A 389 -9.62 19.14 -6.42
C LEU A 389 -10.95 19.86 -6.16
N ALA A 390 -12.04 19.47 -6.83
CA ALA A 390 -13.37 20.01 -6.56
C ALA A 390 -13.88 19.62 -5.16
N LYS A 391 -13.68 18.37 -4.72
CA LYS A 391 -14.02 17.94 -3.35
C LYS A 391 -13.19 18.67 -2.30
N GLN A 392 -11.88 18.79 -2.50
CA GLN A 392 -10.99 19.56 -1.61
C GLN A 392 -11.42 21.03 -1.48
N LYS A 393 -11.83 21.67 -2.59
CA LYS A 393 -12.36 23.04 -2.56
C LYS A 393 -13.69 23.15 -1.82
N ALA A 394 -14.64 22.25 -2.10
CA ALA A 394 -15.93 22.23 -1.39
C ALA A 394 -15.77 21.96 0.12
N GLU A 395 -14.82 21.09 0.49
CA GLU A 395 -14.49 20.79 1.88
C GLU A 395 -13.79 21.97 2.57
N ALA A 396 -12.84 22.65 1.89
CA ALA A 396 -12.24 23.88 2.39
C ALA A 396 -13.29 25.00 2.57
N GLN A 397 -14.25 25.13 1.65
CA GLN A 397 -15.38 26.06 1.79
C GLN A 397 -16.28 25.69 2.99
N ARG A 398 -16.62 24.41 3.19
CA ARG A 398 -17.35 23.95 4.39
C ARG A 398 -16.59 24.26 5.70
N ARG A 399 -15.26 24.17 5.71
CA ARG A 399 -14.42 24.52 6.86
C ARG A 399 -14.33 26.02 7.11
N LEU A 400 -14.33 26.86 6.06
CA LEU A 400 -14.17 28.31 6.15
C LEU A 400 -15.49 29.05 6.45
N TYR A 401 -16.60 28.62 5.86
CA TYR A 401 -17.90 29.28 5.99
C TYR A 401 -18.86 28.59 6.98
N GLY A 402 -18.48 27.42 7.51
CA GLY A 402 -19.30 26.62 8.42
C GLY A 402 -20.51 25.95 7.75
N GLN A 403 -21.28 25.21 8.54
CA GLN A 403 -22.57 24.66 8.11
C GLN A 403 -23.69 25.68 8.28
N ASN A 404 -23.86 26.57 7.29
CA ASN A 404 -25.03 27.45 7.16
C ASN A 404 -26.35 26.70 6.88
N SER A 405 -26.36 25.36 6.96
CA SER A 405 -27.51 24.49 6.73
C SER A 405 -27.98 23.73 7.99
N ILE A 406 -27.27 23.80 9.11
CA ILE A 406 -27.70 23.19 10.38
C ILE A 406 -27.63 24.25 11.47
N LYS A 407 -28.80 24.82 11.81
CA LYS A 407 -28.95 25.66 13.01
C LYS A 407 -28.66 24.79 14.24
N ARG A 408 -27.48 24.99 14.85
CA ARG A 408 -27.12 24.34 16.11
C ARG A 408 -28.20 24.70 17.14
N LEU A 409 -28.90 23.69 17.65
CA LEU A 409 -30.03 23.87 18.59
C LEU A 409 -29.62 24.78 19.75
N LEU A 410 -30.44 25.79 20.02
CA LEU A 410 -30.29 26.66 21.18
C LEU A 410 -30.75 25.91 22.44
N PRO A 411 -30.12 26.12 23.60
CA PRO A 411 -30.64 25.61 24.87
C PRO A 411 -32.05 26.16 25.10
N GLY A 412 -33.07 25.30 25.03
CA GLY A 412 -34.49 25.69 25.06
C GLY A 412 -35.28 25.47 23.76
N SER A 413 -34.68 24.90 22.70
CA SER A 413 -35.43 24.50 21.49
C SER A 413 -36.49 23.43 21.80
N SER A 414 -37.69 23.60 21.26
CA SER A 414 -38.84 22.72 21.48
C SER A 414 -38.60 21.27 21.02
N ASP A 415 -39.28 20.30 21.63
CA ASP A 415 -39.17 18.88 21.26
C ASP A 415 -39.51 18.63 19.78
N TRP A 416 -40.47 19.42 19.26
CA TRP A 416 -40.79 19.56 17.85
C TRP A 416 -39.55 19.87 16.97
N GLU A 417 -38.81 20.93 17.30
CA GLU A 417 -37.58 21.32 16.57
C GLU A 417 -36.48 20.26 16.73
N GLN A 418 -36.39 19.61 17.89
CA GLN A 418 -35.45 18.53 18.13
C GLN A 418 -35.75 17.30 17.27
N GLN A 419 -37.01 16.86 17.18
CA GLN A 419 -37.44 15.75 16.32
C GLN A 419 -37.19 16.06 14.85
N ARG A 420 -37.59 17.24 14.38
CA ARG A 420 -37.34 17.68 13.00
C ARG A 420 -35.84 17.74 12.68
N HIS A 421 -35.00 18.28 13.56
CA HIS A 421 -33.55 18.32 13.35
C HIS A 421 -32.95 16.90 13.32
N GLN A 422 -33.44 15.96 14.12
CA GLN A 422 -33.03 14.55 14.04
C GLN A 422 -33.42 13.93 12.69
N LEU A 423 -34.62 14.22 12.18
CA LEU A 423 -35.10 13.72 10.90
C LEU A 423 -34.33 14.31 9.71
N GLU A 424 -34.11 15.64 9.67
CA GLU A 424 -33.30 16.29 8.63
C GLU A 424 -31.87 15.72 8.60
N ARG A 425 -31.28 15.42 9.78
CA ARG A 425 -29.96 14.77 9.88
C ARG A 425 -29.99 13.33 9.32
N ARG A 426 -30.96 12.50 9.73
CA ARG A 426 -31.15 11.14 9.22
C ARG A 426 -31.33 11.13 7.69
N LYS A 427 -32.05 12.12 7.16
CA LYS A 427 -32.30 12.32 5.72
C LYS A 427 -31.04 12.76 4.96
N GLU A 428 -30.15 13.58 5.55
CA GLU A 428 -28.82 13.87 4.95
C GLU A 428 -27.89 12.65 5.00
N GLU A 429 -27.85 11.92 6.12
CA GLU A 429 -27.05 10.70 6.27
C GLU A 429 -27.46 9.59 5.28
N LEU A 430 -28.76 9.33 5.13
CA LEU A 430 -29.29 8.39 4.14
C LEU A 430 -29.04 8.85 2.69
N LYS A 431 -29.11 10.16 2.40
CA LYS A 431 -28.77 10.70 1.07
C LYS A 431 -27.28 10.55 0.75
N GLU A 432 -26.37 10.77 1.69
CA GLU A 432 -24.95 10.46 1.48
C GLU A 432 -24.75 8.95 1.29
N ARG A 433 -25.42 8.11 2.08
CA ARG A 433 -25.34 6.65 1.96
C ARG A 433 -25.81 6.15 0.58
N LEU A 434 -26.93 6.68 0.06
CA LEU A 434 -27.43 6.37 -1.29
C LEU A 434 -26.40 6.72 -2.37
N VAL A 435 -25.73 7.87 -2.26
CA VAL A 435 -24.65 8.28 -3.18
C VAL A 435 -23.43 7.35 -3.09
N GLN A 436 -23.09 6.87 -1.89
CA GLN A 436 -22.04 5.87 -1.70
C GLN A 436 -22.41 4.52 -2.36
N VAL A 437 -23.63 4.01 -2.15
CA VAL A 437 -24.09 2.74 -2.72
C VAL A 437 -24.16 2.81 -4.25
N ARG A 438 -24.78 3.84 -4.84
CA ARG A 438 -24.80 4.06 -6.30
C ARG A 438 -23.41 4.09 -6.91
N LYS A 439 -22.45 4.72 -6.21
CA LYS A 439 -21.05 4.75 -6.64
C LYS A 439 -20.39 3.35 -6.57
N GLN A 440 -20.67 2.57 -5.53
CA GLN A 440 -20.18 1.20 -5.38
C GLN A 440 -20.73 0.29 -6.49
N VAL A 441 -22.05 0.32 -6.73
CA VAL A 441 -22.71 -0.44 -7.80
C VAL A 441 -22.14 -0.06 -9.16
N SER A 442 -21.93 1.24 -9.44
CA SER A 442 -21.28 1.70 -10.66
C SER A 442 -19.83 1.19 -10.81
N LYS A 443 -19.08 1.08 -9.70
CA LYS A 443 -17.73 0.50 -9.69
C LYS A 443 -17.77 -1.01 -9.95
N GLU A 444 -18.71 -1.73 -9.35
CA GLU A 444 -18.87 -3.19 -9.51
C GLU A 444 -19.34 -3.57 -10.91
N GLN A 445 -20.24 -2.78 -11.51
CA GLN A 445 -20.58 -2.92 -12.93
C GLN A 445 -19.36 -2.68 -13.85
N HIS A 446 -18.44 -1.76 -13.50
CA HIS A 446 -17.20 -1.60 -14.25
C HIS A 446 -16.27 -2.80 -14.05
N GLU A 447 -16.02 -3.20 -12.80
CA GLU A 447 -15.19 -4.37 -12.44
C GLU A 447 -15.68 -5.61 -13.21
N ASN A 448 -16.97 -5.93 -13.11
CA ASN A 448 -17.59 -7.09 -13.76
C ASN A 448 -17.43 -7.09 -15.30
N ARG A 449 -17.43 -5.91 -15.95
CA ARG A 449 -17.26 -5.76 -17.41
C ARG A 449 -15.80 -5.79 -17.89
N HIS A 450 -14.83 -5.54 -17.00
CA HIS A 450 -13.42 -5.33 -17.37
C HIS A 450 -12.43 -6.25 -16.65
N MET A 451 -12.91 -7.34 -16.02
CA MET A 451 -12.06 -8.34 -15.37
C MET A 451 -11.05 -8.99 -16.33
N GLY A 452 -11.38 -9.20 -17.60
CA GLY A 452 -10.51 -9.93 -18.53
C GLY A 452 -10.31 -11.37 -18.03
N ASN A 453 -9.06 -11.78 -17.80
CA ASN A 453 -8.74 -13.10 -17.20
C ASN A 453 -8.56 -13.05 -15.67
N TYR A 454 -9.02 -11.99 -14.99
CA TYR A 454 -9.22 -12.00 -13.53
C TYR A 454 -10.59 -12.57 -13.17
N ARG A 455 -10.69 -13.19 -11.99
CA ARG A 455 -11.94 -13.54 -11.32
C ARG A 455 -11.96 -12.90 -9.93
N ARG A 456 -13.05 -12.21 -9.56
CA ARG A 456 -13.26 -11.76 -8.18
C ARG A 456 -13.42 -13.00 -7.29
N ILE A 457 -12.61 -13.08 -6.23
CA ILE A 457 -12.68 -14.15 -5.23
C ILE A 457 -13.05 -13.63 -3.83
N TYR A 458 -12.91 -12.32 -3.61
CA TYR A 458 -13.51 -11.65 -2.45
C TYR A 458 -14.01 -10.23 -2.81
N PRO A 459 -15.24 -9.84 -2.40
CA PRO A 459 -16.28 -10.73 -1.85
C PRO A 459 -16.70 -11.78 -2.90
N PRO A 460 -16.93 -13.05 -2.50
CA PRO A 460 -17.50 -14.07 -3.37
C PRO A 460 -18.98 -13.79 -3.63
N ASP A 461 -19.53 -14.36 -4.70
CA ASP A 461 -20.95 -14.23 -5.05
C ASP A 461 -21.84 -15.22 -4.24
N ASP A 462 -21.24 -16.23 -3.61
CA ASP A 462 -21.86 -17.12 -2.63
C ASP A 462 -21.91 -16.46 -1.24
N LYS A 463 -23.14 -16.26 -0.73
CA LYS A 463 -23.41 -15.67 0.58
C LYS A 463 -22.88 -16.51 1.74
N THR A 464 -22.97 -17.84 1.66
CA THR A 464 -22.54 -18.73 2.75
C THR A 464 -21.02 -18.73 2.91
N LEU A 465 -20.30 -18.68 1.78
CA LEU A 465 -18.86 -18.50 1.76
C LEU A 465 -18.44 -17.09 2.19
N LEU A 466 -19.21 -16.04 1.84
CA LEU A 466 -19.00 -14.69 2.35
C LEU A 466 -19.15 -14.63 3.88
N GLU A 467 -20.22 -15.19 4.45
CA GLU A 467 -20.43 -15.26 5.91
C GLU A 467 -19.30 -16.03 6.61
N LYS A 468 -18.83 -17.14 6.02
CA LYS A 468 -17.64 -17.85 6.51
C LYS A 468 -16.41 -16.95 6.52
N TYR A 469 -16.17 -16.17 5.46
CA TYR A 469 -15.06 -15.22 5.39
C TYR A 469 -15.20 -14.04 6.37
N GLU A 470 -16.41 -13.50 6.58
CA GLU A 470 -16.66 -12.47 7.60
C GLU A 470 -16.37 -13.00 9.02
N ASN A 471 -16.77 -14.24 9.32
CA ASN A 471 -16.45 -14.91 10.58
C ASN A 471 -14.94 -15.15 10.79
N LEU A 472 -14.18 -15.35 9.70
CA LEU A 472 -12.72 -15.44 9.74
C LEU A 472 -12.06 -14.04 9.86
N LEU A 473 -12.63 -13.00 9.24
CA LEU A 473 -12.21 -11.60 9.43
C LEU A 473 -12.43 -11.16 10.88
N ALA A 474 -13.60 -11.41 11.46
CA ALA A 474 -13.86 -11.12 12.86
C ALA A 474 -12.83 -11.78 13.80
N ALA A 475 -12.50 -13.06 13.55
CA ALA A 475 -11.46 -13.77 14.28
C ALA A 475 -10.04 -13.19 14.03
N ALA A 476 -9.72 -12.75 12.82
CA ALA A 476 -8.44 -12.11 12.50
C ALA A 476 -8.30 -10.73 13.18
N PHE A 477 -9.34 -9.91 13.15
CA PHE A 477 -9.39 -8.64 13.90
C PHE A 477 -9.29 -8.89 15.41
N GLN A 478 -10.01 -9.86 15.98
CA GLN A 478 -9.84 -10.24 17.40
C GLN A 478 -8.40 -10.67 17.71
N THR A 479 -7.78 -11.49 16.85
CA THR A 479 -6.39 -11.98 17.00
C THR A 479 -5.32 -10.89 16.84
N PHE A 480 -5.64 -9.81 16.10
CA PHE A 480 -4.84 -8.60 16.01
C PHE A 480 -5.01 -7.72 17.26
N LEU A 481 -6.26 -7.49 17.67
CA LEU A 481 -6.64 -6.63 18.78
C LEU A 481 -6.26 -7.21 20.16
N SER A 482 -6.14 -8.54 20.28
CA SER A 482 -5.57 -9.21 21.46
C SER A 482 -4.08 -8.89 21.70
N GLY A 483 -3.47 -8.05 20.85
CA GLY A 483 -2.20 -7.39 21.09
C GLY A 483 -2.21 -5.85 21.00
N ARG A 484 -3.36 -5.18 20.75
CA ARG A 484 -3.50 -3.70 20.69
C ARG A 484 -4.97 -3.21 20.63
N ALA A 485 -5.33 -2.32 21.58
CA ALA A 485 -6.42 -1.32 21.58
C ALA A 485 -7.72 -1.55 20.76
N ALA A 486 -8.84 -1.76 21.47
CA ALA A 486 -10.15 -2.22 20.96
C ALA A 486 -11.02 -1.22 20.13
N SER A 487 -10.46 -0.21 19.44
CA SER A 487 -11.28 0.80 18.74
C SER A 487 -12.05 0.25 17.52
N PHE A 488 -11.47 -0.71 16.78
CA PHE A 488 -12.02 -1.20 15.50
C PHE A 488 -13.34 -1.99 15.62
N GLN A 489 -13.62 -2.63 16.76
CA GLN A 489 -14.80 -3.50 16.92
C GLN A 489 -16.14 -2.76 16.75
N ARG A 490 -16.19 -1.47 17.11
CA ARG A 490 -17.42 -0.65 16.98
C ARG A 490 -17.76 -0.26 15.54
N GLU A 491 -16.82 -0.33 14.59
CA GLU A 491 -17.10 0.04 13.19
C GLU A 491 -17.51 -1.16 12.33
N LEU A 492 -17.01 -2.36 12.65
CA LEU A 492 -17.43 -3.61 11.98
C LEU A 492 -18.91 -3.92 12.23
N ASN A 493 -19.42 -3.59 13.41
CA ASN A 493 -20.80 -3.87 13.82
C ASN A 493 -21.81 -2.75 13.45
N ASN A 494 -21.47 -1.81 12.56
CA ASN A 494 -22.42 -0.76 12.15
C ASN A 494 -23.42 -1.30 11.10
N PRO A 495 -24.72 -1.45 11.41
CA PRO A 495 -25.70 -2.03 10.49
C PRO A 495 -25.89 -1.20 9.21
N LEU A 496 -25.69 0.13 9.28
CA LEU A 496 -25.82 1.03 8.13
C LEU A 496 -24.81 0.72 7.01
N LYS A 497 -23.70 0.01 7.30
CA LYS A 497 -22.75 -0.46 6.28
C LYS A 497 -23.31 -1.56 5.37
N ARG A 498 -24.37 -2.28 5.77
CA ARG A 498 -24.91 -3.45 5.05
C ARG A 498 -26.12 -3.18 4.16
N MET A 499 -26.76 -2.01 4.29
CA MET A 499 -28.00 -1.71 3.58
C MET A 499 -27.88 -1.64 2.05
N LYS A 500 -28.88 -2.15 1.33
CA LYS A 500 -29.04 -2.04 -0.13
C LYS A 500 -29.55 -0.67 -0.57
N GLU A 501 -29.50 -0.40 -1.87
CA GLU A 501 -30.09 0.82 -2.46
C GLU A 501 -31.61 0.90 -2.20
N GLU A 502 -32.34 -0.19 -2.41
CA GLU A 502 -33.77 -0.34 -2.11
C GLU A 502 -34.08 0.08 -0.66
N GLU A 503 -33.48 -0.61 0.32
CA GLU A 503 -33.68 -0.38 1.75
C GLU A 503 -33.33 1.06 2.21
N ILE A 504 -32.43 1.75 1.50
CA ILE A 504 -32.09 3.15 1.75
C ILE A 504 -33.14 4.10 1.15
N LEU A 505 -33.72 3.75 0.00
CA LEU A 505 -34.83 4.50 -0.60
C LEU A 505 -36.10 4.35 0.24
N ASP A 506 -36.42 3.14 0.71
CA ASP A 506 -37.56 2.87 1.60
C ASP A 506 -37.45 3.68 2.89
N LEU A 507 -36.25 3.72 3.52
CA LEU A 507 -36.01 4.57 4.68
C LEU A 507 -36.05 6.08 4.37
N LEU A 508 -35.73 6.51 3.14
CA LEU A 508 -35.85 7.91 2.73
C LEU A 508 -37.32 8.31 2.52
N GLU A 509 -38.14 7.43 1.96
CA GLU A 509 -39.58 7.61 1.81
C GLU A 509 -40.27 7.62 3.19
N GLN A 510 -39.89 6.73 4.11
CA GLN A 510 -40.34 6.81 5.50
C GLN A 510 -39.93 8.15 6.16
N CYS A 511 -38.71 8.63 5.93
CA CYS A 511 -38.28 9.96 6.39
C CYS A 511 -38.93 11.15 5.64
N GLU A 512 -39.74 10.90 4.62
CA GLU A 512 -40.57 11.91 3.95
C GLU A 512 -42.02 11.85 4.45
N ILE A 513 -42.56 10.66 4.67
CA ILE A 513 -43.85 10.43 5.37
C ILE A 513 -43.81 11.00 6.80
N ASP A 514 -42.72 10.77 7.54
CA ASP A 514 -42.57 11.26 8.91
C ASP A 514 -42.40 12.79 8.96
N ASP A 515 -41.79 13.40 7.93
CA ASP A 515 -41.63 14.86 7.77
C ASP A 515 -43.00 15.52 7.46
N GLU A 516 -43.85 14.86 6.65
CA GLU A 516 -45.22 15.33 6.38
C GLU A 516 -46.15 15.19 7.59
N LYS A 517 -46.11 14.06 8.31
CA LYS A 517 -46.85 13.86 9.57
C LYS A 517 -46.44 14.90 10.62
N LEU A 518 -45.14 15.08 10.81
CA LEU A 518 -44.59 16.11 11.70
C LEU A 518 -45.13 17.49 11.30
N MET A 519 -45.05 17.87 10.03
CA MET A 519 -45.51 19.16 9.50
C MET A 519 -47.05 19.35 9.53
N GLY A 520 -47.81 18.49 10.22
CA GLY A 520 -49.26 18.62 10.39
C GLY A 520 -50.06 18.40 9.11
N LYS A 521 -49.46 17.77 8.09
CA LYS A 521 -50.13 17.51 6.82
C LYS A 521 -50.81 16.15 6.87
N THR A 522 -52.13 16.15 6.76
CA THR A 522 -52.90 14.91 6.53
C THR A 522 -52.51 14.30 5.19
N SER A 523 -51.99 13.07 5.23
CA SER A 523 -51.58 12.33 4.05
C SER A 523 -52.81 11.85 3.27
N MET A 524 -53.22 12.60 2.25
CA MET A 524 -54.24 12.14 1.29
C MET A 524 -53.75 10.86 0.61
N PRO A 525 -54.47 9.72 0.71
CA PRO A 525 -54.01 8.46 0.15
C PRO A 525 -53.93 8.53 -1.37
N ARG A 526 -52.72 8.42 -1.93
CA ARG A 526 -52.53 8.19 -3.36
C ARG A 526 -52.96 6.76 -3.68
N GLY A 527 -54.23 6.60 -4.05
CA GLY A 527 -54.75 5.35 -4.60
C GLY A 527 -53.92 4.85 -5.80
N PRO A 528 -54.00 3.55 -6.13
CA PRO A 528 -53.20 2.96 -7.20
C PRO A 528 -53.44 3.70 -8.52
N LYS A 529 -52.35 4.11 -9.19
CA LYS A 529 -52.43 4.82 -10.46
C LYS A 529 -53.17 3.94 -11.48
N PRO A 530 -54.30 4.39 -12.07
CA PRO A 530 -54.88 3.66 -13.19
C PRO A 530 -53.87 3.66 -14.35
N LEU A 531 -53.69 2.50 -14.97
CA LEU A 531 -52.90 2.38 -16.19
C LEU A 531 -53.62 3.15 -17.30
N PHE A 532 -52.99 4.20 -17.82
CA PHE A 532 -53.40 4.84 -19.06
C PHE A 532 -52.31 4.78 -20.13
N SER A 533 -52.78 4.74 -21.36
CA SER A 533 -52.06 4.41 -22.58
C SER A 533 -51.14 5.53 -23.09
N MET A 534 -50.55 5.30 -24.28
CA MET A 534 -49.73 6.28 -24.99
C MET A 534 -50.40 7.66 -25.14
N PRO A 535 -49.61 8.73 -25.27
CA PRO A 535 -50.13 10.07 -25.52
C PRO A 535 -50.62 10.23 -26.97
N GLU A 536 -51.82 10.77 -27.13
CA GLU A 536 -52.25 11.41 -28.38
C GLU A 536 -52.61 12.88 -28.15
N SER A 537 -52.31 13.68 -29.16
CA SER A 537 -53.03 14.87 -29.65
C SER A 537 -53.67 15.82 -28.61
N THR A 538 -53.01 16.96 -28.39
CA THR A 538 -53.61 18.15 -27.78
C THR A 538 -54.60 18.84 -28.73
N GLU A 539 -55.85 19.05 -28.32
CA GLU A 539 -56.68 20.14 -28.85
C GLU A 539 -57.44 20.94 -27.78
N VAL A 540 -57.23 22.26 -27.82
CA VAL A 540 -58.15 23.38 -27.57
C VAL A 540 -59.13 23.33 -26.37
N MET A 541 -58.85 24.19 -25.38
CA MET A 541 -59.81 24.65 -24.36
C MET A 541 -61.03 25.38 -24.98
N ARG A 542 -62.24 25.14 -24.45
CA ARG A 542 -63.35 26.12 -24.51
C ARG A 542 -64.25 26.11 -23.27
N ARG A 543 -64.41 27.32 -22.70
CA ARG A 543 -65.45 27.86 -21.78
C ARG A 543 -66.07 26.94 -20.70
N GLN A 544 -65.92 27.22 -19.38
CA GLN A 544 -66.39 28.39 -18.60
C GLN A 544 -67.85 28.24 -18.10
N LYS A 545 -68.07 28.56 -16.81
CA LYS A 545 -69.35 28.66 -16.04
C LYS A 545 -69.81 27.39 -15.28
N TYR A 546 -70.45 27.48 -14.09
CA TYR A 546 -70.58 28.54 -13.04
C TYR A 546 -71.14 27.85 -11.77
N TYR A 547 -70.69 28.23 -10.54
CA TYR A 547 -71.42 28.13 -9.25
C TYR A 547 -71.92 26.73 -8.79
N SER A 548 -72.23 26.46 -7.51
CA SER A 548 -71.77 26.98 -6.20
C SER A 548 -72.35 26.06 -5.10
N SER A 549 -71.78 26.13 -3.89
CA SER A 549 -72.47 25.78 -2.63
C SER A 549 -72.84 24.29 -2.41
N ASP A 550 -73.02 23.80 -1.18
CA ASP A 550 -72.52 24.23 0.14
C ASP A 550 -72.64 23.02 1.11
N SER A 551 -72.05 23.13 2.31
CA SER A 551 -72.38 22.32 3.50
C SER A 551 -72.13 20.79 3.41
N SER A 552 -71.99 20.04 4.51
CA SER A 552 -71.44 20.37 5.83
C SER A 552 -70.97 19.09 6.53
N TYR A 553 -70.28 19.28 7.66
CA TYR A 553 -70.27 18.36 8.82
C TYR A 553 -71.63 17.65 9.03
N ASP A 554 -71.69 16.44 9.61
CA ASP A 554 -70.96 16.10 10.85
C ASP A 554 -70.47 14.63 10.97
N SER A 555 -70.04 14.30 12.18
CA SER A 555 -69.14 13.22 12.59
C SER A 555 -69.88 12.08 13.29
N SER A 556 -69.31 10.87 13.31
CA SER A 556 -68.93 10.18 14.56
C SER A 556 -68.31 8.79 14.30
N ASP A 557 -67.68 8.27 15.34
CA ASP A 557 -66.73 7.15 15.32
C ASP A 557 -67.37 5.84 15.82
N SER A 558 -66.80 4.70 15.45
CA SER A 558 -66.88 3.48 16.26
C SER A 558 -65.76 2.52 15.87
N SER A 559 -64.87 2.25 16.83
CA SER A 559 -63.67 1.45 16.63
C SER A 559 -63.61 0.26 17.58
N SER A 560 -63.47 -0.95 17.03
CA SER A 560 -62.86 -2.09 17.71
C SER A 560 -62.68 -3.27 16.75
N GLU A 561 -61.47 -3.86 16.72
CA GLU A 561 -61.19 -5.29 16.95
C GLU A 561 -59.96 -5.77 16.16
N SER A 562 -59.01 -6.37 16.90
CA SER A 562 -58.17 -7.47 16.43
C SER A 562 -57.43 -8.06 17.63
N ASP A 563 -57.62 -9.35 17.90
CA ASP A 563 -56.67 -10.17 18.67
C ASP A 563 -56.66 -11.60 18.12
N GLU A 564 -55.58 -12.33 18.34
CA GLU A 564 -55.23 -13.53 17.55
C GLU A 564 -55.68 -14.86 18.18
N ASN A 565 -55.85 -15.93 17.36
CA ASN A 565 -54.98 -17.14 17.36
C ASN A 565 -55.58 -18.42 16.70
N GLU A 566 -54.66 -19.29 16.21
CA GLU A 566 -54.63 -20.78 16.27
C GLU A 566 -55.83 -21.67 15.82
N GLU A 567 -55.70 -22.91 15.29
CA GLU A 567 -54.62 -23.72 14.67
C GLU A 567 -55.24 -25.01 14.02
N TYR A 568 -54.44 -26.02 13.64
CA TYR A 568 -54.75 -27.45 13.36
C TYR A 568 -55.51 -27.92 12.07
N GLN A 569 -54.70 -28.49 11.15
CA GLN A 569 -54.85 -29.78 10.43
C GLN A 569 -56.16 -30.23 9.70
N SER A 570 -56.04 -30.73 8.45
CA SER A 570 -55.79 -32.18 8.14
C SER A 570 -56.35 -32.69 6.77
N LYS A 571 -55.74 -33.79 6.26
CA LYS A 571 -56.26 -34.83 5.34
C LYS A 571 -56.57 -34.54 3.84
N ARG A 572 -55.65 -35.07 2.99
CA ARG A 572 -55.86 -36.06 1.89
C ARG A 572 -57.12 -36.00 1.00
N ARG A 573 -56.90 -36.05 -0.33
CA ARG A 573 -57.11 -37.28 -1.13
C ARG A 573 -56.41 -37.26 -2.50
N GLU A 574 -56.19 -38.44 -3.09
CA GLU A 574 -55.53 -38.63 -4.38
C GLU A 574 -56.52 -38.59 -5.57
N LYS A 575 -56.01 -38.30 -6.77
CA LYS A 575 -55.90 -39.33 -7.84
C LYS A 575 -55.09 -38.87 -9.06
N GLN A 576 -54.57 -39.85 -9.80
CA GLN A 576 -53.86 -39.68 -11.08
C GLN A 576 -54.86 -39.49 -12.24
N VAL A 577 -54.38 -39.04 -13.39
CA VAL A 577 -54.34 -39.82 -14.66
C VAL A 577 -53.44 -39.09 -15.68
N THR A 578 -52.66 -39.85 -16.45
CA THR A 578 -51.82 -39.41 -17.57
C THR A 578 -52.55 -39.52 -18.92
N TYR A 579 -52.14 -38.76 -19.94
CA TYR A 579 -51.65 -39.29 -21.25
C TYR A 579 -51.43 -38.17 -22.30
N ASP A 580 -50.17 -37.74 -22.41
CA ASP A 580 -49.27 -37.82 -23.59
C ASP A 580 -49.74 -37.51 -25.05
N LEU A 581 -48.72 -37.17 -25.87
CA LEU A 581 -48.59 -37.20 -27.35
C LEU A 581 -49.04 -36.02 -28.25
N LYS A 582 -48.05 -35.62 -29.07
CA LYS A 582 -48.07 -35.08 -30.46
C LYS A 582 -48.16 -33.56 -30.75
N GLN A 583 -47.06 -33.08 -31.34
CA GLN A 583 -47.01 -31.97 -32.32
C GLN A 583 -47.69 -32.36 -33.65
N PRO A 584 -48.01 -31.38 -34.52
CA PRO A 584 -47.37 -31.37 -35.85
C PRO A 584 -46.91 -29.98 -36.35
N ASN A 585 -46.29 -29.93 -37.54
CA ASN A 585 -45.56 -28.79 -38.11
C ASN A 585 -46.30 -28.03 -39.23
N HIS A 586 -45.91 -26.74 -39.45
CA HIS A 586 -46.04 -25.94 -40.69
C HIS A 586 -47.49 -25.66 -41.20
N CYS A 587 -47.79 -24.67 -42.08
CA CYS A 587 -47.01 -23.98 -43.11
C CYS A 587 -47.66 -22.64 -43.59
N LYS A 588 -47.07 -22.00 -44.63
CA LYS A 588 -47.52 -20.85 -45.46
C LYS A 588 -47.34 -19.44 -44.82
N ILE A 589 -46.74 -18.39 -45.42
CA ILE A 589 -46.40 -17.91 -46.80
C ILE A 589 -47.36 -16.84 -47.33
N PHE A 590 -46.83 -15.62 -47.54
CA PHE A 590 -46.95 -14.68 -48.70
C PHE A 590 -46.12 -13.41 -48.33
N GLN A 591 -44.97 -13.11 -48.96
CA GLN A 591 -44.76 -12.26 -50.16
C GLN A 591 -45.53 -10.92 -50.13
N THR A 592 -44.94 -9.74 -50.38
CA THR A 592 -43.95 -9.34 -51.43
C THR A 592 -42.85 -8.37 -50.91
N SER A 593 -41.57 -8.48 -51.32
CA SER A 593 -40.86 -7.72 -52.40
C SER A 593 -40.70 -6.19 -52.13
N SER A 594 -39.60 -5.47 -52.43
CA SER A 594 -38.39 -5.62 -53.29
C SER A 594 -37.33 -4.55 -52.88
N LYS A 595 -36.04 -4.49 -53.25
CA LYS A 595 -35.01 -5.36 -53.91
C LYS A 595 -33.60 -4.76 -53.60
N ILE A 596 -32.53 -5.56 -53.40
CA ILE A 596 -31.38 -5.86 -54.32
C ILE A 596 -30.57 -4.59 -54.73
N TYR A 597 -29.23 -4.51 -54.69
CA TYR A 597 -28.15 -5.53 -54.87
C TYR A 597 -27.26 -5.70 -53.61
N GLU A 598 -26.69 -6.85 -53.22
CA GLU A 598 -26.16 -8.07 -53.90
C GLU A 598 -24.77 -7.89 -54.55
N SER A 599 -23.67 -8.46 -54.04
CA SER A 599 -23.27 -9.90 -53.94
C SER A 599 -22.70 -10.44 -55.29
N PRO A 600 -22.14 -11.67 -55.41
CA PRO A 600 -21.77 -12.70 -54.41
C PRO A 600 -20.21 -12.82 -54.32
N PHE A 601 -19.44 -13.93 -54.30
CA PHE A 601 -19.68 -15.39 -54.36
C PHE A 601 -18.51 -16.20 -53.71
N TYR A 602 -18.38 -17.49 -54.06
CA TYR A 602 -17.50 -18.55 -53.50
C TYR A 602 -16.91 -19.37 -54.70
N MET A 603 -15.98 -20.36 -54.67
CA MET A 603 -15.23 -21.14 -53.66
C MET A 603 -14.02 -21.87 -54.34
N VAL A 604 -13.20 -22.66 -53.60
CA VAL A 604 -12.16 -23.63 -54.08
C VAL A 604 -10.88 -22.99 -54.71
N GLY A 605 -9.65 -23.51 -54.61
CA GLY A 605 -9.08 -24.58 -53.76
C GLY A 605 -8.18 -25.60 -54.50
N ASN A 606 -6.84 -25.49 -54.41
CA ASN A 606 -5.92 -26.63 -54.63
C ASN A 606 -4.46 -26.36 -54.21
N SER A 607 -3.68 -27.43 -54.03
CA SER A 607 -2.27 -27.44 -53.65
C SER A 607 -1.34 -27.61 -54.86
N ILE A 608 -0.05 -27.20 -54.77
CA ILE A 608 1.11 -27.85 -55.44
C ILE A 608 2.44 -27.31 -54.85
N ASN A 609 3.51 -28.11 -54.96
CA ASN A 609 4.87 -27.86 -54.43
C ASN A 609 5.87 -27.42 -55.53
N TYR A 610 7.10 -27.10 -55.11
CA TYR A 610 8.31 -26.90 -55.93
C TYR A 610 8.38 -25.58 -56.73
N SER A 611 9.55 -24.96 -57.01
CA SER A 611 10.90 -25.05 -56.37
C SER A 611 11.81 -23.90 -56.85
N SER A 612 13.04 -23.85 -56.31
CA SER A 612 14.29 -23.42 -56.98
C SER A 612 14.40 -22.01 -57.61
N SER A 613 15.23 -21.18 -56.96
CA SER A 613 16.05 -20.10 -57.55
C SER A 613 16.89 -20.58 -58.76
N PRO A 614 17.45 -19.69 -59.63
CA PRO A 614 18.64 -18.89 -59.24
C PRO A 614 18.93 -17.55 -60.00
N SER A 615 19.70 -16.66 -59.35
CA SER A 615 20.81 -15.82 -59.93
C SER A 615 20.53 -14.77 -61.05
N LEU A 616 21.31 -13.69 -61.29
CA LEU A 616 22.62 -13.21 -60.77
C LEU A 616 22.84 -11.69 -61.10
N ILE A 617 23.93 -11.08 -60.58
CA ILE A 617 24.55 -9.76 -60.89
C ILE A 617 23.83 -8.52 -60.31
N GLY A 618 24.49 -7.56 -59.62
CA GLY A 618 25.88 -7.39 -59.16
C GLY A 618 25.95 -6.42 -57.94
N SER A 619 26.88 -6.50 -56.98
CA SER A 619 28.33 -6.11 -57.01
C SER A 619 28.50 -4.58 -57.13
N ILE A 620 29.26 -3.83 -56.30
CA ILE A 620 30.52 -4.02 -55.52
C ILE A 620 30.42 -3.16 -54.21
N ARG A 621 30.70 -3.59 -52.96
CA ARG A 621 31.99 -3.91 -52.26
C ARG A 621 32.92 -2.69 -52.01
N ARG A 622 33.85 -2.65 -51.04
CA ARG A 622 34.62 -3.71 -50.34
C ARG A 622 34.25 -3.94 -48.86
N SER A 623 35.23 -4.04 -47.95
CA SER A 623 35.15 -4.81 -46.68
C SER A 623 36.41 -4.64 -45.80
N PHE A 624 36.52 -5.45 -44.72
CA PHE A 624 37.72 -5.88 -43.92
C PHE A 624 37.81 -5.36 -42.46
N SER A 625 38.25 -6.13 -41.45
CA SER A 625 38.59 -7.59 -41.39
C SER A 625 38.69 -8.12 -39.94
N CYS A 626 38.46 -9.43 -39.75
CA CYS A 626 38.87 -10.20 -38.54
C CYS A 626 40.27 -10.85 -38.76
N PRO A 627 40.92 -11.55 -37.79
CA PRO A 627 40.57 -12.95 -37.49
C PRO A 627 41.00 -13.55 -36.11
N ARG A 628 40.78 -14.89 -35.99
CA ARG A 628 41.51 -15.94 -35.23
C ARG A 628 41.05 -16.41 -33.84
N SER A 629 41.29 -17.71 -33.65
CA SER A 629 41.08 -18.59 -32.49
C SER A 629 42.12 -19.72 -32.54
N ILE A 630 42.62 -20.20 -31.40
CA ILE A 630 43.55 -21.36 -31.27
C ILE A 630 43.19 -22.13 -30.00
N SER A 631 43.46 -23.44 -29.96
CA SER A 631 43.36 -24.32 -28.78
C SER A 631 44.59 -25.21 -28.64
N SER A 632 45.05 -25.49 -27.41
CA SER A 632 45.95 -26.63 -27.15
C SER A 632 46.11 -26.97 -25.65
N GLN A 633 45.71 -28.21 -25.31
CA GLN A 633 46.40 -29.15 -24.40
C GLN A 633 46.56 -28.86 -22.89
N SER A 634 46.61 -29.98 -22.16
CA SER A 634 46.94 -30.13 -20.73
C SER A 634 48.22 -30.96 -20.56
N PRO A 635 48.75 -31.09 -19.33
CA PRO A 635 49.09 -32.44 -18.83
C PRO A 635 48.59 -32.73 -17.40
N CYS A 636 48.84 -33.95 -16.92
CA CYS A 636 48.33 -34.53 -15.67
C CYS A 636 49.45 -34.85 -14.64
N SER A 637 49.13 -35.65 -13.61
CA SER A 637 49.95 -36.09 -12.43
C SER A 637 50.18 -35.01 -11.35
N ALA A 638 49.89 -35.20 -10.06
CA ALA A 638 50.23 -36.24 -9.06
C ALA A 638 51.63 -35.98 -8.42
N ASP A 639 51.93 -36.28 -7.15
CA ASP A 639 51.20 -37.05 -6.11
C ASP A 639 51.69 -36.69 -4.66
N ILE A 640 51.27 -37.47 -3.64
CA ILE A 640 51.92 -37.73 -2.33
C ILE A 640 51.76 -36.71 -1.16
N ARG A 641 51.33 -37.24 0.00
CA ARG A 641 51.52 -36.72 1.39
C ARG A 641 52.58 -37.58 2.12
N PRO A 642 53.31 -37.07 3.15
CA PRO A 642 52.99 -37.39 4.57
C PRO A 642 53.03 -36.13 5.50
N LEU A 643 52.43 -36.06 6.71
CA LEU A 643 52.80 -36.64 8.05
C LEU A 643 54.23 -36.27 8.51
N SER A 644 54.59 -35.99 9.78
CA SER A 644 53.94 -35.93 11.12
C SER A 644 54.99 -35.47 12.17
N ALA A 645 54.76 -35.03 13.43
CA ALA A 645 53.62 -34.48 14.22
C ALA A 645 54.15 -34.05 15.64
N GLN A 646 53.30 -33.55 16.57
CA GLN A 646 53.59 -33.26 18.01
C GLN A 646 54.58 -32.08 18.27
N GLN A 647 54.71 -31.40 19.43
CA GLN A 647 53.95 -31.26 20.71
C GLN A 647 54.40 -29.93 21.42
N MET A 648 53.64 -29.41 22.40
CA MET A 648 54.21 -28.64 23.55
C MET A 648 53.50 -27.30 23.91
N MET A 649 53.29 -27.00 25.20
CA MET A 649 52.61 -25.82 25.80
C MET A 649 53.33 -24.47 25.54
N SER A 650 52.72 -23.27 25.50
CA SER A 650 52.17 -22.56 26.68
C SER A 650 51.75 -21.07 26.42
N ALA A 651 50.81 -20.58 27.25
CA ALA A 651 50.61 -19.21 27.81
C ALA A 651 50.64 -17.86 27.02
N SER A 652 49.74 -16.97 27.47
CA SER A 652 49.77 -15.48 27.44
C SER A 652 49.13 -14.72 26.25
N ARG A 653 49.29 -13.38 26.20
CA ARG A 653 48.20 -12.42 25.92
C ARG A 653 48.55 -11.30 24.90
N THR A 654 47.48 -10.67 24.39
CA THR A 654 47.34 -9.28 23.86
C THR A 654 47.82 -8.85 22.44
N THR A 655 46.96 -8.03 21.82
CA THR A 655 47.21 -6.93 20.85
C THR A 655 47.81 -7.17 19.45
N SER A 656 46.90 -7.34 18.48
CA SER A 656 46.74 -6.46 17.29
C SER A 656 47.96 -5.94 16.49
N SER A 657 48.21 -6.53 15.32
CA SER A 657 48.92 -5.95 14.14
C SER A 657 48.81 -6.97 12.98
N CYS A 658 48.69 -6.67 11.68
CA CYS A 658 48.25 -5.50 10.90
C CYS A 658 48.04 -5.94 9.43
N ARG A 659 47.45 -5.07 8.58
CA ARG A 659 47.49 -5.12 7.08
C ARG A 659 46.73 -6.30 6.42
N SER A 660 46.24 -6.20 5.17
CA SER A 660 46.16 -5.05 4.23
C SER A 660 45.09 -5.29 3.13
N HIS A 661 44.59 -4.19 2.55
CA HIS A 661 44.19 -3.93 1.13
C HIS A 661 43.68 -5.10 0.23
N SER A 662 42.70 -4.97 -0.67
CA SER A 662 42.22 -3.86 -1.53
C SER A 662 40.93 -4.32 -2.28
N LEU A 663 40.17 -3.55 -3.09
CA LEU A 663 40.11 -2.12 -3.43
C LEU A 663 38.65 -1.77 -3.87
N ASN A 664 38.32 -0.48 -3.92
CA ASN A 664 37.06 0.01 -4.49
C ASN A 664 37.07 -0.06 -6.04
N ARG A 665 35.88 -0.23 -6.66
CA ARG A 665 35.67 0.09 -8.08
C ARG A 665 34.95 1.43 -8.22
N ALA A 666 35.70 2.52 -8.10
CA ALA A 666 35.23 3.85 -8.45
C ALA A 666 35.25 4.07 -9.98
N SER A 667 34.48 5.04 -10.47
CA SER A 667 34.50 5.45 -11.89
C SER A 667 35.77 6.24 -12.20
N SER A 668 36.32 6.06 -13.40
CA SER A 668 37.57 6.67 -13.85
C SER A 668 37.33 7.78 -14.87
N TYR A 669 37.74 9.02 -14.56
CA TYR A 669 37.93 10.10 -15.52
C TYR A 669 39.13 10.96 -15.10
N VAL A 670 40.13 11.11 -15.99
CA VAL A 670 41.37 11.86 -15.73
C VAL A 670 41.90 12.48 -17.04
N ARG A 671 42.02 13.83 -17.07
CA ARG A 671 42.78 14.67 -18.04
C ARG A 671 42.22 14.66 -19.49
N HIS A 672 42.25 15.77 -20.25
CA HIS A 672 43.41 16.62 -20.55
C HIS A 672 43.18 18.16 -20.50
N LEU A 673 44.31 18.87 -20.43
CA LEU A 673 44.59 20.29 -20.74
C LEU A 673 45.55 20.32 -21.96
N PRO A 674 45.92 21.45 -22.63
CA PRO A 674 45.96 22.85 -22.14
C PRO A 674 45.55 23.95 -23.19
N HIS A 675 45.96 25.21 -22.92
CA HIS A 675 46.02 26.41 -23.79
C HIS A 675 44.71 27.19 -24.04
N SER A 676 44.69 28.53 -24.18
CA SER A 676 45.74 29.58 -24.06
C SER A 676 45.16 30.92 -23.56
N ASN A 677 46.03 31.93 -23.34
CA ASN A 677 45.73 33.29 -22.88
C ASN A 677 44.66 34.02 -23.73
N ASP A 678 43.86 34.91 -23.11
CA ASP A 678 44.16 36.36 -23.13
C ASP A 678 43.28 37.15 -22.15
N ALA A 679 43.60 38.42 -21.92
CA ALA A 679 43.02 39.25 -20.86
C ALA A 679 42.26 40.48 -21.38
N ASN A 680 41.06 40.74 -20.83
CA ASN A 680 40.69 42.09 -20.39
C ASN A 680 39.45 42.10 -19.47
N SER A 681 39.20 43.24 -18.83
CA SER A 681 38.22 43.40 -17.73
C SER A 681 36.90 44.04 -18.16
N ASN A 682 35.77 43.55 -17.63
CA ASN A 682 35.05 44.24 -16.53
C ASN A 682 33.68 43.61 -16.14
N PHE A 683 33.34 43.76 -14.85
CA PHE A 683 32.01 43.70 -14.22
C PHE A 683 30.98 42.63 -14.67
N GLN A 684 30.87 41.54 -13.87
CA GLN A 684 29.55 41.04 -13.47
C GLN A 684 29.57 40.37 -12.08
N PHE A 685 28.57 40.66 -11.24
CA PHE A 685 28.46 40.10 -9.89
C PHE A 685 27.91 38.66 -9.92
N LYS A 686 28.76 37.68 -9.61
CA LYS A 686 28.36 36.32 -9.20
C LYS A 686 29.34 35.77 -8.16
N SER A 687 28.86 35.43 -6.97
CA SER A 687 29.65 34.79 -5.92
C SER A 687 29.32 33.29 -5.81
N GLU A 688 29.71 32.50 -6.80
CA GLU A 688 29.71 31.03 -6.70
C GLU A 688 30.96 30.57 -5.95
N SER A 689 30.88 30.52 -4.62
CA SER A 689 31.96 29.98 -3.79
C SER A 689 32.05 28.45 -3.96
N LEU A 690 33.00 27.98 -4.75
CA LEU A 690 33.27 26.55 -4.91
C LEU A 690 33.58 25.90 -3.55
N ARG A 691 32.88 24.82 -3.21
CA ARG A 691 33.17 24.00 -2.03
C ARG A 691 34.47 23.22 -2.25
N GLN A 692 35.57 23.67 -1.65
CA GLN A 692 36.71 22.79 -1.41
C GLN A 692 36.29 21.68 -0.42
N PRO A 693 36.69 20.42 -0.65
CA PRO A 693 36.56 19.37 0.37
C PRO A 693 37.48 19.73 1.54
N ARG A 694 36.94 19.68 2.77
CA ARG A 694 37.68 20.04 3.99
C ARG A 694 38.69 18.96 4.35
N THR A 695 39.81 19.35 4.97
CA THR A 695 40.73 18.36 5.53
C THR A 695 40.11 17.73 6.78
N LYS A 696 40.48 16.48 7.08
CA LYS A 696 40.02 15.78 8.29
C LYS A 696 40.34 16.55 9.57
N GLU A 697 41.48 17.21 9.58
CA GLU A 697 41.96 18.11 10.63
C GLU A 697 41.03 19.32 10.83
N GLN A 698 40.62 19.99 9.75
CA GLN A 698 39.62 21.07 9.80
C GLN A 698 38.25 20.59 10.30
N GLU A 699 37.84 19.35 10.01
CA GLU A 699 36.58 18.79 10.56
C GLU A 699 36.69 18.45 12.05
N GLU A 700 37.87 18.06 12.54
CA GLU A 700 38.16 17.80 13.96
C GLU A 700 38.26 19.12 14.76
N ASP A 701 38.85 20.17 14.19
CA ASP A 701 38.83 21.53 14.74
C ASP A 701 37.40 22.09 14.85
N LEU A 702 36.61 22.01 13.78
CA LEU A 702 35.22 22.48 13.77
C LEU A 702 34.33 21.67 14.72
N THR A 703 34.60 20.38 14.88
CA THR A 703 33.94 19.55 15.91
C THR A 703 34.34 19.99 17.32
N SER A 704 35.61 20.37 17.54
CA SER A 704 36.11 20.86 18.84
C SER A 704 35.46 22.20 19.22
N GLN A 705 35.39 23.13 18.26
CA GLN A 705 34.67 24.40 18.42
C GLN A 705 33.16 24.17 18.66
N THR A 706 32.57 23.16 18.03
CA THR A 706 31.18 22.77 18.29
C THR A 706 30.98 22.25 19.72
N LEU A 707 31.93 21.46 20.25
CA LEU A 707 31.86 20.97 21.63
C LEU A 707 31.91 22.12 22.64
N LEU A 708 32.82 23.09 22.46
CA LEU A 708 32.94 24.26 23.34
C LEU A 708 31.64 25.07 23.39
N VAL A 709 31.02 25.34 22.25
CA VAL A 709 29.74 26.09 22.20
C VAL A 709 28.56 25.26 22.77
N LEU A 710 28.58 23.93 22.64
CA LEU A 710 27.61 23.05 23.29
C LEU A 710 27.82 22.96 24.82
N GLN A 711 29.04 23.14 25.32
CA GLN A 711 29.33 23.22 26.75
C GLN A 711 28.76 24.51 27.34
N ASP A 712 29.06 25.66 26.73
CA ASP A 712 28.58 26.98 27.14
C ASP A 712 27.04 27.16 27.02
N MET A 713 26.40 26.50 26.04
CA MET A 713 24.95 26.52 25.87
C MET A 713 24.20 26.17 27.16
N LYS A 714 23.36 27.08 27.63
CA LYS A 714 22.30 26.84 28.64
C LYS A 714 20.92 26.98 28.00
N ILE A 715 19.90 26.38 28.63
CA ILE A 715 18.50 26.50 28.20
C ILE A 715 17.79 27.46 29.14
N ARG A 716 17.27 28.56 28.57
CA ARG A 716 16.61 29.63 29.32
C ARG A 716 15.20 29.27 29.77
N PHE A 717 14.85 29.70 30.98
CA PHE A 717 13.50 29.66 31.51
C PHE A 717 12.87 31.06 31.41
N PRO A 718 11.64 31.23 30.86
CA PRO A 718 11.02 32.54 30.76
C PRO A 718 10.89 33.26 32.11
N GLY A 719 11.49 34.45 32.23
CA GLY A 719 11.39 35.29 33.43
C GLY A 719 12.30 34.91 34.60
N LYS A 720 13.31 34.06 34.40
CA LYS A 720 14.37 33.78 35.39
C LYS A 720 15.75 33.87 34.73
N SER A 721 16.77 34.23 35.51
CA SER A 721 18.16 34.32 35.04
C SER A 721 18.77 32.94 34.76
N ASP A 722 19.89 32.92 34.02
CA ASP A 722 20.63 31.69 33.74
C ASP A 722 21.21 31.02 35.01
N ALA A 723 21.37 31.78 36.11
CA ALA A 723 21.79 31.27 37.42
C ALA A 723 20.62 30.64 38.21
N GLU A 724 19.49 31.34 38.32
CA GLU A 724 18.27 30.80 38.95
C GLU A 724 17.75 29.56 38.21
N THR A 725 17.86 29.56 36.88
CA THR A 725 17.49 28.43 36.02
C THR A 725 18.36 27.19 36.31
N GLN A 726 19.64 27.39 36.62
CA GLN A 726 20.54 26.31 37.01
C GLN A 726 20.21 25.78 38.41
N LEU A 727 20.04 26.65 39.41
CA LEU A 727 19.63 26.26 40.77
C LEU A 727 18.30 25.49 40.79
N LEU A 728 17.36 25.81 39.90
CA LEU A 728 16.10 25.07 39.75
C LEU A 728 16.26 23.67 39.15
N VAL A 729 17.28 23.43 38.32
CA VAL A 729 17.61 22.09 37.82
C VAL A 729 18.32 21.28 38.91
N GLU A 730 19.21 21.92 39.66
CA GLU A 730 19.93 21.33 40.78
C GLU A 730 18.97 20.89 41.92
N ASP A 731 18.02 21.74 42.34
CA ASP A 731 16.90 21.41 43.26
C ASP A 731 16.16 20.12 42.84
N ILE A 732 15.75 20.03 41.57
CA ILE A 732 14.98 18.88 41.06
C ILE A 732 15.82 17.59 41.04
N LEU A 733 17.14 17.69 40.91
CA LEU A 733 18.08 16.56 40.89
C LEU A 733 18.48 16.12 42.30
N GLU A 734 18.69 17.03 43.24
CA GLU A 734 18.87 16.71 44.66
C GLU A 734 17.61 16.05 45.23
N ASN A 735 16.44 16.65 44.95
CA ASN A 735 15.13 16.12 45.34
C ASN A 735 14.58 15.05 44.37
N TRP A 736 15.44 14.39 43.58
CA TRP A 736 15.01 13.48 42.49
C TRP A 736 14.09 12.34 42.96
N LYS A 737 14.27 11.82 44.17
CA LYS A 737 13.38 10.77 44.74
C LYS A 737 11.91 11.21 44.79
N PHE A 738 11.63 12.49 45.07
CA PHE A 738 10.29 13.09 45.12
C PHE A 738 9.78 13.50 43.74
N HIS A 739 10.68 13.95 42.85
CA HIS A 739 10.32 14.42 41.51
C HIS A 739 10.16 13.29 40.48
N LYS A 740 10.88 12.17 40.61
CA LYS A 740 10.94 11.07 39.63
C LYS A 740 9.54 10.61 39.16
N THR A 741 8.61 10.33 40.07
CA THR A 741 7.25 9.87 39.71
C THR A 741 6.43 10.96 39.01
N LYS A 742 6.61 12.22 39.39
CA LYS A 742 5.90 13.37 38.83
C LYS A 742 6.40 13.72 37.43
N VAL A 743 7.72 13.70 37.21
CA VAL A 743 8.35 13.89 35.89
C VAL A 743 8.02 12.71 34.97
N ALA A 744 8.04 11.47 35.47
CA ALA A 744 7.60 10.28 34.71
C ALA A 744 6.14 10.42 34.23
N SER A 745 5.23 10.76 35.14
CA SER A 745 3.81 11.00 34.82
C SER A 745 3.64 12.15 33.82
N TYR A 746 4.41 13.22 33.96
CA TYR A 746 4.39 14.34 33.02
C TYR A 746 4.82 13.89 31.61
N TRP A 747 6.02 13.32 31.48
CA TRP A 747 6.63 12.97 30.19
C TRP A 747 5.97 11.79 29.48
N LEU A 748 5.59 10.73 30.20
CA LEU A 748 5.06 9.49 29.60
C LEU A 748 3.53 9.41 29.54
N ILE A 749 2.81 10.22 30.33
CA ILE A 749 1.34 10.12 30.46
C ILE A 749 0.64 11.44 30.07
N LYS A 750 1.16 12.61 30.48
CA LYS A 750 0.52 13.92 30.22
C LYS A 750 0.94 14.56 28.90
N LEU A 751 2.15 14.29 28.40
CA LEU A 751 2.61 14.72 27.08
C LEU A 751 2.33 13.63 26.04
N ASP A 752 1.51 13.96 25.05
CA ASP A 752 1.37 13.16 23.83
C ASP A 752 2.66 13.20 22.98
N SER A 753 2.75 12.31 21.98
CA SER A 753 3.93 12.17 21.12
C SER A 753 4.28 13.40 20.28
N VAL A 754 3.36 14.35 20.10
CA VAL A 754 3.62 15.64 19.43
C VAL A 754 4.26 16.61 20.42
N LYS A 755 3.75 16.68 21.67
CA LYS A 755 4.34 17.50 22.74
C LYS A 755 5.70 16.97 23.20
N GLN A 756 5.87 15.66 23.32
CA GLN A 756 7.18 15.02 23.59
C GLN A 756 8.21 15.43 22.53
N ARG A 757 7.82 15.45 21.25
CA ARG A 757 8.68 15.91 20.15
C ARG A 757 9.02 17.41 20.27
N LYS A 758 8.03 18.27 20.55
CA LYS A 758 8.25 19.72 20.76
C LYS A 758 9.34 20.02 21.80
N VAL A 759 9.43 19.27 22.90
CA VAL A 759 10.48 19.46 23.94
C VAL A 759 11.88 19.26 23.36
N LEU A 760 12.08 18.25 22.50
CA LEU A 760 13.37 18.00 21.86
C LEU A 760 13.62 18.93 20.66
N ASP A 761 12.56 19.35 19.97
CA ASP A 761 12.66 20.30 18.85
C ASP A 761 13.19 21.68 19.29
N ILE A 762 13.01 22.08 20.56
CA ILE A 762 13.65 23.29 21.14
C ILE A 762 15.18 23.17 21.03
N VAL A 763 15.76 22.11 21.61
CA VAL A 763 17.22 21.85 21.58
C VAL A 763 17.70 21.67 20.14
N LYS A 764 16.92 20.96 19.31
CA LYS A 764 17.23 20.73 17.89
C LYS A 764 17.26 22.02 17.07
N THR A 765 16.40 22.98 17.38
CA THR A 765 16.34 24.30 16.72
C THR A 765 17.54 25.15 17.09
N ASN A 766 17.90 25.20 18.38
CA ASN A 766 19.07 25.95 18.87
C ASN A 766 20.39 25.43 18.27
N ILE A 767 20.46 24.13 17.96
CA ILE A 767 21.62 23.55 17.27
C ILE A 767 21.62 23.90 15.78
N ARG A 768 20.46 23.95 15.13
CA ARG A 768 20.33 24.40 13.73
C ARG A 768 20.64 25.89 13.53
N THR A 769 20.51 26.73 14.54
CA THR A 769 20.92 28.16 14.44
C THR A 769 22.41 28.39 14.72
N ILE A 770 23.07 27.49 15.45
CA ILE A 770 24.50 27.60 15.80
C ILE A 770 25.41 26.92 14.77
N LEU A 771 25.10 25.70 14.31
CA LEU A 771 25.96 24.96 13.39
C LEU A 771 26.34 25.73 12.10
N PRO A 772 25.45 26.50 11.43
CA PRO A 772 25.83 27.35 10.29
C PRO A 772 26.94 28.35 10.61
N ARG A 773 26.96 28.89 11.84
CA ARG A 773 27.90 29.93 12.27
C ARG A 773 29.30 29.36 12.49
N ILE A 774 29.38 28.19 13.13
CA ILE A 774 30.65 27.49 13.38
C ILE A 774 31.16 26.87 12.07
N TRP A 775 30.35 26.04 11.41
CA TRP A 775 30.78 25.27 10.25
C TRP A 775 30.82 26.09 8.96
N LYS A 776 30.27 27.31 8.91
CA LYS A 776 30.22 28.16 7.71
C LYS A 776 29.63 27.41 6.50
N VAL A 777 28.47 26.78 6.69
CA VAL A 777 27.71 26.08 5.64
C VAL A 777 26.25 26.54 5.68
N THR A 778 25.65 26.70 4.51
CA THR A 778 24.24 27.10 4.33
C THR A 778 23.25 25.97 4.62
N ASP A 779 23.62 24.72 4.34
CA ASP A 779 22.87 23.52 4.69
C ASP A 779 23.55 22.79 5.87
N VAL A 780 22.76 22.44 6.88
CA VAL A 780 23.19 21.74 8.10
C VAL A 780 22.91 20.23 8.00
N ASP A 781 21.92 19.82 7.21
CA ASP A 781 21.54 18.41 7.02
C ASP A 781 22.55 17.63 6.16
N GLU A 782 23.43 18.35 5.45
CA GLU A 782 24.63 17.79 4.81
C GLU A 782 25.74 17.41 5.79
N LEU A 783 25.82 18.03 6.96
CA LEU A 783 26.93 17.82 7.91
C LEU A 783 26.86 16.43 8.57
N HIS A 784 27.96 15.68 8.53
CA HIS A 784 28.06 14.37 9.19
C HIS A 784 27.72 14.43 10.69
N LEU A 785 28.24 15.44 11.40
CA LEU A 785 27.94 15.68 12.82
C LEU A 785 26.43 15.90 13.09
N TYR A 786 25.71 16.62 12.22
CA TYR A 786 24.26 16.82 12.39
C TYR A 786 23.45 15.56 12.07
N ARG A 787 23.93 14.71 11.14
CA ARG A 787 23.34 13.39 10.88
C ARG A 787 23.48 12.48 12.10
N ILE A 788 24.61 12.54 12.82
CA ILE A 788 24.79 11.87 14.13
C ILE A 788 23.78 12.43 15.15
N PHE A 789 23.67 13.75 15.32
CA PHE A 789 22.72 14.36 16.25
C PHE A 789 21.25 13.96 15.96
N ASN A 790 20.84 13.87 14.70
CA ASN A 790 19.50 13.36 14.33
C ASN A 790 19.28 11.91 14.76
N ARG A 791 20.29 11.03 14.68
CA ARG A 791 20.19 9.66 15.20
C ARG A 791 19.99 9.65 16.72
N VAL A 792 20.66 10.54 17.46
CA VAL A 792 20.47 10.73 18.91
C VAL A 792 19.05 11.21 19.21
N PHE A 793 18.55 12.28 18.58
CA PHE A 793 17.17 12.77 18.78
C PHE A 793 16.12 11.69 18.52
N ASN A 794 16.27 10.92 17.44
CA ASN A 794 15.37 9.81 17.11
C ASN A 794 15.44 8.66 18.12
N ARG A 795 16.60 8.43 18.76
CA ARG A 795 16.77 7.47 19.86
C ARG A 795 16.07 7.93 21.13
N LEU A 796 16.12 9.23 21.46
CA LEU A 796 15.44 9.81 22.62
C LEU A 796 13.90 9.74 22.51
N LEU A 797 13.34 9.81 21.29
CA LEU A 797 11.90 9.64 21.04
C LEU A 797 11.45 8.17 20.91
N TRP A 798 12.37 7.21 20.98
CA TRP A 798 12.06 5.80 20.75
C TRP A 798 11.06 5.25 21.78
N SER A 799 10.22 4.31 21.33
CA SER A 799 9.17 3.66 22.13
C SER A 799 8.25 4.65 22.87
N HIS A 800 7.57 5.52 22.13
CA HIS A 800 6.63 6.53 22.67
C HIS A 800 7.28 7.51 23.69
N GLY A 801 8.49 7.97 23.39
CA GLY A 801 9.25 8.90 24.25
C GLY A 801 10.02 8.24 25.40
N GLN A 802 9.89 6.93 25.59
CA GLN A 802 10.59 6.19 26.64
C GLN A 802 12.13 6.33 26.58
N GLY A 803 12.70 6.59 25.40
CA GLY A 803 14.15 6.77 25.20
C GLY A 803 14.79 7.84 26.10
N LEU A 804 14.24 9.06 26.13
CA LEU A 804 14.73 10.14 27.00
C LEU A 804 14.52 9.81 28.48
N TRP A 805 13.39 9.18 28.83
CA TRP A 805 13.08 8.83 30.22
C TRP A 805 14.03 7.77 30.79
N ASN A 806 14.42 6.77 30.00
CA ASN A 806 15.36 5.75 30.43
C ASN A 806 16.74 6.34 30.79
N CYS A 807 17.11 7.49 30.20
CA CYS A 807 18.33 8.24 30.55
C CYS A 807 18.30 8.89 31.95
N PHE A 808 17.19 8.76 32.70
CA PHE A 808 17.06 9.10 34.12
C PHE A 808 16.82 7.88 35.04
N CYS A 809 16.70 6.67 34.48
CA CYS A 809 16.38 5.46 35.24
C CYS A 809 17.55 4.47 35.31
N ASP A 810 18.26 4.29 34.20
CA ASP A 810 19.44 3.43 34.11
C ASP A 810 20.72 4.28 34.00
N SER A 811 21.89 3.67 34.24
CA SER A 811 23.17 4.37 34.34
C SER A 811 23.66 4.99 33.02
N GLY A 812 23.26 6.24 32.75
CA GLY A 812 23.93 7.23 31.89
C GLY A 812 23.90 7.01 30.37
N SER A 813 24.28 5.81 29.90
CA SER A 813 24.74 5.55 28.51
C SER A 813 23.81 4.67 27.68
N SER A 814 22.60 4.35 28.14
CA SER A 814 21.64 3.48 27.43
C SER A 814 21.38 3.91 25.97
N TRP A 815 21.44 5.21 25.68
CA TRP A 815 21.29 5.78 24.34
C TRP A 815 22.52 5.55 23.42
N GLU A 816 23.74 5.44 23.96
CA GLU A 816 24.99 5.25 23.20
C GLU A 816 25.04 3.90 22.46
N SER A 817 24.18 2.95 22.85
CA SER A 817 23.92 1.68 22.18
C SER A 817 23.47 1.79 20.70
N ILE A 818 23.23 2.99 20.19
CA ILE A 818 23.05 3.25 18.74
C ILE A 818 24.36 3.16 17.95
N PHE A 819 25.50 3.46 18.57
CA PHE A 819 26.79 3.48 17.88
C PHE A 819 27.43 2.09 17.78
N SER A 820 27.21 1.21 18.76
CA SER A 820 27.68 -0.19 18.73
C SER A 820 27.02 -1.07 17.66
N LYS A 821 26.06 -0.53 16.89
CA LYS A 821 25.43 -1.16 15.73
C LYS A 821 25.58 -0.35 14.44
N SER A 822 26.41 0.69 14.46
CA SER A 822 26.72 1.55 13.31
C SER A 822 27.95 1.01 12.57
N PRO A 823 27.97 1.00 11.22
CA PRO A 823 29.19 0.78 10.44
C PRO A 823 30.11 2.03 10.41
N GLU A 824 29.59 3.20 10.80
CA GLU A 824 30.34 4.45 10.91
C GLU A 824 31.00 4.56 12.29
N VAL A 825 32.33 4.69 12.32
CA VAL A 825 33.12 4.88 13.56
C VAL A 825 33.01 6.32 14.03
N VAL A 826 32.23 6.55 15.08
CA VAL A 826 32.09 7.86 15.73
C VAL A 826 33.34 8.16 16.57
N THR A 827 33.91 9.37 16.44
CA THR A 827 35.10 9.75 17.21
C THR A 827 34.76 10.10 18.67
N SER A 828 35.73 10.02 19.58
CA SER A 828 35.53 10.37 21.00
C SER A 828 34.94 11.78 21.18
N LEU A 829 35.43 12.74 20.40
CA LEU A 829 34.98 14.13 20.39
C LEU A 829 33.52 14.27 19.89
N GLN A 830 33.15 13.53 18.84
CA GLN A 830 31.75 13.48 18.36
C GLN A 830 30.82 12.84 19.40
N LEU A 831 31.29 11.83 20.14
CA LEU A 831 30.55 11.21 21.23
C LEU A 831 30.35 12.18 22.41
N GLN A 832 31.36 12.97 22.78
CA GLN A 832 31.25 14.04 23.78
C GLN A 832 30.22 15.11 23.39
N CYS A 833 30.19 15.53 22.11
CA CYS A 833 29.13 16.40 21.59
C CYS A 833 27.73 15.77 21.79
N CYS A 834 27.60 14.46 21.57
CA CYS A 834 26.34 13.74 21.76
C CYS A 834 25.97 13.56 23.24
N GLN A 835 26.93 13.39 24.15
CA GLN A 835 26.72 13.34 25.58
C GLN A 835 26.17 14.68 26.10
N ARG A 836 26.79 15.80 25.70
CA ARG A 836 26.30 17.14 26.05
C ARG A 836 24.93 17.44 25.43
N LEU A 837 24.67 16.99 24.20
CA LEU A 837 23.36 17.06 23.56
C LEU A 837 22.26 16.36 24.37
N VAL A 838 22.51 15.13 24.84
CA VAL A 838 21.53 14.39 25.67
C VAL A 838 21.29 15.09 27.00
N GLU A 839 22.34 15.66 27.61
CA GLU A 839 22.21 16.41 28.85
C GLU A 839 21.36 17.68 28.69
N LEU A 840 21.56 18.45 27.61
CA LEU A 840 20.67 19.58 27.26
C LEU A 840 19.21 19.13 27.07
N CYS A 841 18.98 17.96 26.47
CA CYS A 841 17.64 17.39 26.32
C CYS A 841 16.97 17.02 27.66
N LYS A 842 17.75 16.52 28.64
CA LYS A 842 17.26 16.28 30.01
C LYS A 842 16.89 17.60 30.70
N GLN A 843 17.78 18.59 30.65
CA GLN A 843 17.59 19.89 31.30
C GLN A 843 16.35 20.60 30.74
N CYS A 844 16.15 20.54 29.42
CA CYS A 844 14.93 21.04 28.78
C CYS A 844 13.65 20.40 29.34
N LEU A 845 13.64 19.08 29.58
CA LEU A 845 12.48 18.38 30.16
C LEU A 845 12.21 18.81 31.60
N LEU A 846 13.23 18.94 32.44
CA LEU A 846 13.08 19.36 33.84
C LEU A 846 12.53 20.79 33.94
N LEU A 847 13.02 21.70 33.10
CA LEU A 847 12.53 23.08 33.02
C LEU A 847 11.08 23.17 32.52
N VAL A 848 10.72 22.45 31.44
CA VAL A 848 9.33 22.41 30.93
C VAL A 848 8.38 21.76 31.94
N TYR A 849 8.83 20.76 32.70
CA TYR A 849 8.09 20.21 33.84
C TYR A 849 7.88 21.26 34.94
N LYS A 850 8.94 21.94 35.42
CA LYS A 850 8.84 22.95 36.50
C LYS A 850 7.91 24.09 36.08
N TYR A 851 8.07 24.61 34.84
CA TYR A 851 7.18 25.62 34.25
C TYR A 851 5.72 25.17 34.29
N SER A 852 5.42 23.95 33.80
CA SER A 852 4.05 23.40 33.82
C SER A 852 3.50 23.07 35.22
N THR A 853 4.33 23.11 36.27
CA THR A 853 3.87 23.04 37.67
C THR A 853 3.68 24.42 38.31
N GLU A 854 4.57 25.37 38.03
CA GLU A 854 4.47 26.75 38.53
C GLU A 854 3.26 27.45 37.91
N THR A 855 3.01 27.31 36.60
CA THR A 855 1.80 27.84 35.93
C THR A 855 0.50 27.10 36.28
N ARG A 856 0.54 26.13 37.21
CA ARG A 856 -0.65 25.51 37.81
C ARG A 856 -0.89 25.92 39.27
N GLY A 857 0.07 26.60 39.89
CA GLY A 857 -0.07 27.19 41.22
C GLY A 857 -0.83 28.53 41.22
N SER A 858 -0.87 29.20 40.07
CA SER A 858 -1.59 30.47 39.88
C SER A 858 -2.70 30.33 38.84
N PHE A 859 -3.90 30.79 39.23
CA PHE A 859 -5.15 30.82 38.46
C PHE A 859 -5.78 29.48 38.05
N SER A 860 -6.92 29.21 38.69
CA SER A 860 -7.95 28.30 38.19
C SER A 860 -8.73 28.95 37.04
N GLY A 861 -8.43 28.58 35.79
CA GLY A 861 -9.24 28.97 34.64
C GLY A 861 -8.43 29.22 33.36
N ILE A 862 -9.11 29.06 32.21
CA ILE A 862 -8.59 29.21 30.84
C ILE A 862 -7.68 28.04 30.38
N GLY A 863 -7.86 27.64 29.12
CA GLY A 863 -7.25 26.44 28.53
C GLY A 863 -5.86 26.66 27.95
N THR A 864 -5.10 25.57 27.79
CA THR A 864 -3.70 25.59 27.35
C THR A 864 -3.52 25.98 25.87
N ASP A 865 -3.20 27.26 25.61
CA ASP A 865 -2.67 27.69 24.31
C ASP A 865 -1.14 27.46 24.25
N TRP A 866 -0.75 26.34 23.63
CA TRP A 866 0.64 26.03 23.26
C TRP A 866 0.86 26.19 21.74
N GLY A 867 0.15 27.14 21.11
CA GLY A 867 0.22 27.45 19.69
C GLY A 867 1.39 28.38 19.31
N ASN A 868 1.68 29.40 20.13
CA ASN A 868 2.61 30.48 19.78
C ASN A 868 3.85 30.57 20.69
N SER A 869 4.94 29.92 20.30
CA SER A 869 6.26 30.12 20.91
C SER A 869 7.25 30.70 19.89
N ARG A 870 7.23 32.03 19.74
CA ARG A 870 8.34 32.82 19.14
C ARG A 870 9.20 33.54 20.20
N TYR A 871 8.92 33.32 21.48
CA TYR A 871 9.50 34.05 22.61
C TYR A 871 10.26 33.11 23.56
N LEU A 872 11.18 32.32 22.98
CA LEU A 872 12.22 31.56 23.67
C LEU A 872 13.51 31.71 22.85
N TYR A 873 14.37 32.64 23.27
CA TYR A 873 15.66 33.01 22.66
C TYR A 873 16.67 33.38 23.76
#